data_AF-A0A929AAL8-F1
#
_entry.id   AF-A0A929AAL8-F1
#
_cell.length_a   1.000
_cell.length_b   1.000
_cell.length_c   1.000
_cell.angle_alpha   90.00
_cell.angle_beta   90.00
_cell.angle_gamma   90.00
#
_symmetry.space_group_name_H-M   'P 1'
#
loop_
_entity.id
_entity.type
_entity.pdbx_description
1 polymer ?
#
loop_
_entity_poly.entity_id
_entity_poly.type
_entity_poly.pdbx_seq_one_letter_code
_entity_poly.pdbx_strand_id
1 'polypeptide(L)'
;MPTPVVSLLLLCHNREGYLEEAIASVLAQTYSNFELLIWDDGSTDRSLEIAQTFAQRDRRIRVIAAPHQGGYIGRVRQQAIAYTQGKYLGWLDDDDRLLPTALEQTVAVLDRQPAIGMVYTDHQRIDEAGNVLGDGRYCHLPYSRDRLLVDFLTFQFRLMRREVYEQVGGIKPVYEYAYDYDLCLRLSEATEIHHLPQSLYHYRQHPHSRSATRQLQRVLWSRRAVHEAIARRGLSGRLSLNVGLGLRPNNQLYSEFSLYAREPKLAREPQPVHEPQPARELQLAHEPQRKQRVGQWAMTLLATVPMTGAFALSAIAQNITPANDGTGTVVDQDGNEYTITGGQQSSDGDNLFHSLERMGLTREEIANFQSNPDIQNILTRIVGGDPSVIDGLLRVTGGDANLYLINPAGILFGPNAQLDLNGSFTATTATGIGFENGWFNVEGTSDFSNLVGTPSNFAFSTRLPGSVVNTGNLQVAEGASLTLLGGSVVNTGRLAAPGGSIIVTAVPGENLVRLSQPGSLLSLEIAPLANDASEVSFDPLSLPELLTGSAVDGSTGVAVQPDGTVQLTDSGTSIPTEPGTAIASGELDAATTDPLAEPGIFVLGDRVALIGATLNADGPGEGGNIRVGGDYQGRSVLPAAQNLVVDDTTTINANSLEQGDGGSVILWADGLNVFLGNVNARATDGTGGFVEVSGADSLVFRGQVDVGSDDGAAGTLLLDPVNIVIAPGGTGSDPGVDAALPDILAGDFPGEDITIDADSLTLQTGDIVLEATNDITITDGTSLFFSPGTTGSIRFTADADENGAGGFSMGATDSIFTEGRDLTIQGATIEAGNLNVGGGFDGLSGNLLLEADNLIRTGRLVARGGGYGLNQAGNIDLLSPNGLIDVLSIDVSAFDFGGDLPVVGGGTLTVDADLFRVRGILDDSTVSIDARDASVVSITHRGGPDNIPFTIAAGGAVENGTAGQILAGAEILDVGAFPVLPAGGDAVFPTALNNITLRSVNGAPVIPNPGQVFPSENGAAVLINIAELGTGAITDPDNDNLSVVLTVEPLPAGSTLTRNGVPVASGETFPLNAADVYEFTPAPGQEGPVAIIRVVASDLDNGLPILSSST
;
A
#
# COMPACT_ATOMS: atom_id res chain seq x y z
N MET A 1 6.51 -24.24 -42.52
CA MET A 1 7.03 -25.28 -41.59
C MET A 1 5.83 -26.02 -41.03
N PRO A 2 5.88 -27.35 -40.78
CA PRO A 2 4.90 -27.97 -39.90
C PRO A 2 4.91 -27.26 -38.54
N THR A 3 3.76 -27.13 -37.89
CA THR A 3 3.64 -26.46 -36.56
C THR A 3 4.61 -27.14 -35.57
N PRO A 4 5.51 -26.39 -34.92
CA PRO A 4 6.47 -26.98 -33.98
C PRO A 4 5.72 -27.64 -32.82
N VAL A 5 6.21 -28.78 -32.32
CA VAL A 5 5.62 -29.41 -31.13
C VAL A 5 6.15 -28.78 -29.85
N VAL A 6 7.43 -28.40 -29.83
CA VAL A 6 8.07 -27.73 -28.69
C VAL A 6 8.46 -26.30 -29.09
N SER A 7 8.16 -25.34 -28.24
CA SER A 7 8.78 -24.02 -28.27
C SER A 7 9.78 -23.90 -27.14
N LEU A 8 11.04 -23.63 -27.49
CA LEU A 8 12.06 -23.19 -26.55
C LEU A 8 12.20 -21.68 -26.65
N LEU A 9 12.19 -21.01 -25.51
CA LEU A 9 12.52 -19.61 -25.39
C LEU A 9 13.93 -19.45 -24.80
N LEU A 10 14.70 -18.52 -25.35
CA LEU A 10 15.99 -18.08 -24.82
C LEU A 10 15.97 -16.56 -24.76
N LEU A 11 16.05 -15.99 -23.57
CA LEU A 11 16.20 -14.55 -23.37
C LEU A 11 17.67 -14.23 -23.27
N CYS A 12 18.13 -13.20 -23.98
CA CYS A 12 19.54 -12.84 -24.05
C CYS A 12 19.75 -11.35 -23.76
N HIS A 13 20.68 -11.02 -22.87
CA HIS A 13 21.20 -9.66 -22.71
C HIS A 13 22.68 -9.67 -22.34
N ASN A 14 23.54 -9.20 -23.24
CA ASN A 14 25.00 -9.08 -23.03
C ASN A 14 25.69 -10.39 -22.60
N ARG A 15 25.61 -11.41 -23.46
CA ARG A 15 26.05 -12.79 -23.22
C ARG A 15 26.90 -13.37 -24.34
N GLU A 16 27.69 -12.53 -25.02
CA GLU A 16 28.56 -12.93 -26.12
C GLU A 16 29.42 -14.16 -25.79
N GLY A 17 29.90 -14.27 -24.54
CA GLY A 17 30.79 -15.35 -24.10
C GLY A 17 30.14 -16.74 -23.98
N TYR A 18 28.80 -16.84 -23.89
CA TYR A 18 28.11 -18.12 -23.63
C TYR A 18 27.00 -18.45 -24.63
N LEU A 19 26.43 -17.44 -25.30
CA LEU A 19 25.24 -17.58 -26.14
C LEU A 19 25.39 -18.60 -27.27
N GLU A 20 26.56 -18.62 -27.94
CA GLU A 20 26.83 -19.57 -29.04
C GLU A 20 26.68 -21.02 -28.57
N GLU A 21 27.16 -21.31 -27.36
CA GLU A 21 27.11 -22.65 -26.80
C GLU A 21 25.71 -23.05 -26.33
N ALA A 22 24.97 -22.11 -25.74
CA ALA A 22 23.57 -22.31 -25.37
C ALA A 22 22.73 -22.68 -26.61
N ILE A 23 22.86 -21.92 -27.70
CA ILE A 23 22.15 -22.20 -28.97
C ILE A 23 22.60 -23.53 -29.58
N ALA A 24 23.91 -23.82 -29.59
CA ALA A 24 24.43 -25.07 -30.11
C ALA A 24 23.88 -26.30 -29.35
N SER A 25 23.67 -26.19 -28.04
CA SER A 25 23.09 -27.25 -27.22
C SER A 25 21.63 -27.58 -27.58
N VAL A 26 20.85 -26.56 -27.98
CA VAL A 26 19.49 -26.72 -28.48
C VAL A 26 19.50 -27.37 -29.87
N LEU A 27 20.41 -26.96 -30.75
CA LEU A 27 20.53 -27.55 -32.08
C LEU A 27 20.99 -29.01 -32.06
N ALA A 28 21.71 -29.41 -31.02
CA ALA A 28 22.16 -30.78 -30.78
C ALA A 28 21.07 -31.71 -30.20
N GLN A 29 19.85 -31.21 -29.93
CA GLN A 29 18.75 -32.03 -29.45
C GLN A 29 18.38 -33.13 -30.46
N THR A 30 18.24 -34.35 -29.96
CA THR A 30 17.81 -35.55 -30.70
C THR A 30 16.36 -35.44 -31.18
N TYR A 31 15.53 -34.70 -30.46
CA TYR A 31 14.17 -34.36 -30.88
C TYR A 31 14.22 -33.17 -31.86
N SER A 32 13.74 -33.37 -33.09
CA SER A 32 13.91 -32.39 -34.17
C SER A 32 12.73 -31.42 -34.35
N ASN A 33 11.56 -31.71 -33.78
CA ASN A 33 10.33 -30.96 -34.00
C ASN A 33 10.13 -29.83 -32.96
N PHE A 34 11.02 -28.86 -32.97
CA PHE A 34 10.98 -27.68 -32.10
C PHE A 34 11.18 -26.38 -32.89
N GLU A 35 10.78 -25.27 -32.27
CA GLU A 35 11.28 -23.93 -32.58
C GLU A 35 12.11 -23.40 -31.40
N LEU A 36 13.11 -22.58 -31.70
CA LEU A 36 13.85 -21.79 -30.72
C LEU A 36 13.61 -20.32 -31.00
N LEU A 37 12.93 -19.63 -30.08
CA LEU A 37 12.80 -18.19 -30.10
C LEU A 37 13.88 -17.58 -29.21
N ILE A 38 14.75 -16.78 -29.81
CA ILE A 38 15.74 -15.97 -29.11
C ILE A 38 15.20 -14.55 -29.04
N TRP A 39 15.06 -14.04 -27.82
CA TRP A 39 14.68 -12.65 -27.57
C TRP A 39 15.90 -11.90 -27.07
N ASP A 40 16.45 -11.02 -27.90
CA ASP A 40 17.53 -10.14 -27.53
C ASP A 40 16.94 -8.88 -26.86
N ASP A 41 17.18 -8.75 -25.56
CA ASP A 41 16.70 -7.65 -24.71
C ASP A 41 17.68 -6.47 -24.74
N GLY A 42 17.96 -5.96 -25.94
CA GLY A 42 18.80 -4.79 -26.17
C GLY A 42 20.27 -5.01 -25.83
N SER A 43 20.87 -6.10 -26.32
CA SER A 43 22.31 -6.34 -26.10
C SER A 43 23.17 -5.27 -26.78
N THR A 44 24.21 -4.87 -26.07
CA THR A 44 25.25 -3.93 -26.54
C THR A 44 26.54 -4.61 -27.00
N ASP A 45 26.70 -5.90 -26.69
CA ASP A 45 27.79 -6.75 -27.17
C ASP A 45 27.40 -7.52 -28.47
N ARG A 46 28.18 -8.52 -28.87
CA ARG A 46 27.91 -9.28 -30.11
C ARG A 46 26.83 -10.36 -29.98
N SER A 47 26.07 -10.39 -28.90
CA SER A 47 25.01 -11.39 -28.68
C SER A 47 23.97 -11.42 -29.80
N LEU A 48 23.47 -10.25 -30.21
CA LEU A 48 22.48 -10.15 -31.29
C LEU A 48 23.05 -10.64 -32.63
N GLU A 49 24.30 -10.32 -32.94
CA GLU A 49 25.01 -10.78 -34.15
C GLU A 49 25.14 -12.32 -34.17
N ILE A 50 25.50 -12.91 -33.03
CA ILE A 50 25.62 -14.36 -32.86
C ILE A 50 24.25 -15.02 -33.09
N ALA A 51 23.20 -14.55 -32.42
CA ALA A 51 21.84 -15.09 -32.56
C ALA A 51 21.34 -15.03 -34.02
N GLN A 52 21.54 -13.88 -34.70
CA GLN A 52 21.16 -13.71 -36.10
C GLN A 52 21.91 -14.65 -37.04
N THR A 53 23.20 -14.89 -36.77
CA THR A 53 24.01 -15.83 -37.56
C THR A 53 23.46 -17.26 -37.48
N PHE A 54 22.98 -17.69 -36.31
CA PHE A 54 22.32 -18.99 -36.15
C PHE A 54 20.95 -19.04 -36.85
N ALA A 55 20.14 -17.99 -36.74
CA ALA A 55 18.85 -17.91 -37.43
C ALA A 55 18.95 -17.97 -38.96
N GLN A 56 20.03 -17.44 -39.54
CA GLN A 56 20.31 -17.57 -40.97
C GLN A 56 20.67 -19.00 -41.40
N ARG A 57 21.21 -19.82 -40.49
CA ARG A 57 21.69 -21.19 -40.77
C ARG A 57 20.64 -22.26 -40.49
N ASP A 58 19.78 -22.06 -39.49
CA ASP A 58 18.73 -23.00 -39.13
C ASP A 58 17.36 -22.31 -39.03
N ARG A 59 16.47 -22.71 -39.94
CA ARG A 59 15.08 -22.21 -40.04
C ARG A 59 14.22 -22.47 -38.80
N ARG A 60 14.66 -23.29 -37.85
CA ARG A 60 13.98 -23.51 -36.56
C ARG A 60 14.22 -22.38 -35.56
N ILE A 61 15.22 -21.53 -35.81
CA ILE A 61 15.60 -20.43 -34.93
C ILE A 61 14.97 -19.13 -35.44
N ARG A 62 14.34 -18.38 -34.54
CA ARG A 62 13.84 -17.03 -34.78
C ARG A 62 14.41 -16.09 -33.75
N VAL A 63 14.79 -14.90 -34.18
CA VAL A 63 15.38 -13.85 -33.32
C VAL A 63 14.46 -12.64 -33.35
N ILE A 64 14.12 -12.12 -32.18
CA ILE A 64 13.46 -10.83 -32.00
C ILE A 64 14.43 -9.94 -31.23
N ALA A 65 14.79 -8.80 -31.81
CA ALA A 65 15.53 -7.75 -31.12
C ALA A 65 14.54 -6.75 -30.54
N ALA A 66 14.63 -6.48 -29.24
CA ALA A 66 13.80 -5.55 -28.52
C ALA A 66 14.67 -4.52 -27.77
N PRO A 67 14.14 -3.32 -27.47
CA PRO A 67 14.81 -2.41 -26.55
C PRO A 67 14.96 -3.03 -25.16
N HIS A 68 16.06 -2.73 -24.48
CA HIS A 68 16.31 -3.23 -23.13
C HIS A 68 15.23 -2.76 -22.15
N GLN A 69 14.53 -3.69 -21.49
CA GLN A 69 13.45 -3.38 -20.56
C GLN A 69 13.90 -3.38 -19.08
N GLY A 70 15.04 -2.77 -18.78
CA GLY A 70 15.46 -2.47 -17.39
C GLY A 70 15.72 -3.67 -16.47
N GLY A 71 15.76 -4.90 -17.00
CA GLY A 71 16.09 -6.10 -16.23
C GLY A 71 14.89 -6.95 -15.75
N TYR A 72 13.65 -6.56 -16.04
CA TYR A 72 12.40 -7.25 -15.65
C TYR A 72 12.16 -8.57 -16.42
N ILE A 73 12.92 -9.62 -16.10
CA ILE A 73 12.97 -10.85 -16.89
C ILE A 73 11.63 -11.62 -16.94
N GLY A 74 10.80 -11.53 -15.89
CA GLY A 74 9.47 -12.15 -15.87
C GLY A 74 8.54 -11.59 -16.95
N ARG A 75 8.47 -10.25 -17.03
CA ARG A 75 7.70 -9.51 -18.05
C ARG A 75 8.23 -9.79 -19.46
N VAL A 76 9.55 -9.69 -19.65
CA VAL A 76 10.19 -9.99 -20.94
C VAL A 76 9.91 -11.44 -21.37
N ARG A 77 9.94 -12.39 -20.43
CA ARG A 77 9.62 -13.80 -20.72
C ARG A 77 8.16 -13.98 -21.11
N GLN A 78 7.23 -13.36 -20.40
CA GLN A 78 5.80 -13.39 -20.71
C GLN A 78 5.54 -12.86 -22.13
N GLN A 79 6.09 -11.68 -22.46
CA GLN A 79 5.99 -11.08 -23.80
C GLN A 79 6.57 -12.02 -24.86
N ALA A 80 7.76 -12.57 -24.64
CA ALA A 80 8.40 -13.45 -25.62
C ALA A 80 7.65 -14.78 -25.81
N ILE A 81 7.03 -15.34 -24.75
CA ILE A 81 6.21 -16.55 -24.85
C ILE A 81 5.02 -16.34 -25.78
N ALA A 82 4.42 -15.15 -25.83
CA ALA A 82 3.29 -14.83 -26.72
C ALA A 82 3.64 -14.99 -28.21
N TYR A 83 4.93 -14.93 -28.57
CA TYR A 83 5.39 -15.14 -29.95
C TYR A 83 5.58 -16.62 -30.29
N THR A 84 5.53 -17.54 -29.32
CA THR A 84 5.78 -18.97 -29.52
C THR A 84 4.50 -19.76 -29.83
N GLN A 85 4.59 -20.91 -30.52
CA GLN A 85 3.43 -21.63 -31.09
C GLN A 85 3.34 -23.11 -30.72
N GLY A 86 4.35 -23.66 -30.06
CA GLY A 86 4.49 -25.07 -29.76
C GLY A 86 3.50 -25.56 -28.71
N LYS A 87 3.03 -26.80 -28.86
CA LYS A 87 2.17 -27.51 -27.88
C LYS A 87 2.81 -27.56 -26.49
N TYR A 88 4.12 -27.76 -26.45
CA TYR A 88 4.92 -27.78 -25.24
C TYR A 88 5.82 -26.54 -25.19
N LEU A 89 5.97 -25.98 -24.00
CA LEU A 89 6.75 -24.77 -23.73
C LEU A 89 7.87 -25.09 -22.74
N GLY A 90 9.07 -24.60 -23.03
CA GLY A 90 10.21 -24.62 -22.12
C GLY A 90 11.15 -23.46 -22.43
N TRP A 91 12.14 -23.22 -21.57
CA TRP A 91 13.16 -22.21 -21.83
C TRP A 91 14.54 -22.65 -21.34
N LEU A 92 15.55 -22.04 -21.94
CA LEU A 92 16.97 -22.21 -21.65
C LEU A 92 17.54 -20.83 -21.35
N ASP A 93 18.28 -20.71 -20.25
CA ASP A 93 18.98 -19.46 -19.93
C ASP A 93 20.23 -19.29 -20.83
N ASP A 94 20.58 -18.04 -21.15
CA ASP A 94 21.57 -17.67 -22.19
C ASP A 94 23.03 -18.06 -21.87
N ASP A 95 23.29 -18.48 -20.65
CA ASP A 95 24.57 -18.95 -20.12
C ASP A 95 24.63 -20.47 -19.89
N ASP A 96 23.51 -21.18 -20.07
CA ASP A 96 23.34 -22.60 -19.73
C ASP A 96 23.35 -23.53 -20.97
N ARG A 97 23.26 -24.87 -20.75
CA ARG A 97 23.22 -25.86 -21.84
C ARG A 97 22.20 -26.97 -21.59
N LEU A 98 21.51 -27.40 -22.65
CA LEU A 98 20.70 -28.62 -22.63
C LEU A 98 21.52 -29.85 -23.07
N LEU A 99 21.29 -31.00 -22.42
CA LEU A 99 21.86 -32.26 -22.89
C LEU A 99 21.07 -32.84 -24.08
N PRO A 100 21.70 -33.60 -25.00
CA PRO A 100 21.12 -33.96 -26.30
C PRO A 100 19.76 -34.67 -26.28
N THR A 101 19.39 -35.34 -25.19
CA THR A 101 18.13 -36.09 -25.07
C THR A 101 17.06 -35.35 -24.25
N ALA A 102 17.32 -34.12 -23.80
CA ALA A 102 16.44 -33.37 -22.91
C ALA A 102 15.01 -33.24 -23.47
N LEU A 103 14.88 -32.78 -24.72
CA LEU A 103 13.58 -32.65 -25.38
C LEU A 103 12.93 -34.00 -25.67
N GLU A 104 13.70 -34.99 -26.16
CA GLU A 104 13.17 -36.33 -26.49
C GLU A 104 12.53 -36.98 -25.26
N GLN A 105 13.22 -36.92 -24.12
CA GLN A 105 12.79 -37.60 -22.90
C GLN A 105 11.64 -36.87 -22.20
N THR A 106 11.67 -35.53 -22.16
CA THR A 106 10.57 -34.75 -21.56
C THR A 106 9.29 -34.80 -22.40
N VAL A 107 9.39 -34.72 -23.73
CA VAL A 107 8.25 -34.90 -24.65
C VAL A 107 7.65 -36.30 -24.49
N ALA A 108 8.49 -37.35 -24.40
CA ALA A 108 7.99 -38.72 -24.24
C ALA A 108 7.19 -38.92 -22.93
N VAL A 109 7.52 -38.20 -21.86
CA VAL A 109 6.74 -38.22 -20.62
C VAL A 109 5.36 -37.58 -20.85
N LEU A 110 5.35 -36.34 -21.37
CA LEU A 110 4.10 -35.60 -21.59
C LEU A 110 3.18 -36.32 -22.60
N ASP A 111 3.72 -36.92 -23.66
CA ASP A 111 2.91 -37.64 -24.65
C ASP A 111 2.29 -38.93 -24.09
N ARG A 112 2.99 -39.64 -23.19
CA ARG A 112 2.51 -40.91 -22.61
C ARG A 112 1.51 -40.73 -21.48
N GLN A 113 1.56 -39.59 -20.79
CA GLN A 113 0.80 -39.36 -19.55
C GLN A 113 0.04 -38.02 -19.65
N PRO A 114 -1.22 -38.03 -20.12
CA PRO A 114 -2.02 -36.83 -20.29
C PRO A 114 -2.28 -36.04 -18.99
N ALA A 115 -2.26 -36.70 -17.83
CA ALA A 115 -2.46 -36.07 -16.52
C ALA A 115 -1.29 -35.17 -16.09
N ILE A 116 -0.09 -35.41 -16.65
CA ILE A 116 1.10 -34.60 -16.35
C ILE A 116 1.10 -33.36 -17.23
N GLY A 117 1.04 -32.19 -16.59
CA GLY A 117 1.11 -30.90 -17.27
C GLY A 117 2.48 -30.24 -17.26
N MET A 118 3.38 -30.67 -16.38
CA MET A 118 4.79 -30.25 -16.39
C MET A 118 5.72 -31.41 -16.03
N VAL A 119 6.83 -31.53 -16.75
CA VAL A 119 7.96 -32.38 -16.42
C VAL A 119 9.20 -31.52 -16.17
N TYR A 120 9.96 -31.83 -15.12
CA TYR A 120 11.25 -31.21 -14.85
C TYR A 120 12.34 -32.25 -14.65
N THR A 121 13.60 -31.86 -14.87
CA THR A 121 14.76 -32.75 -14.86
C THR A 121 15.72 -32.43 -13.73
N ASP A 122 16.68 -33.33 -13.48
CA ASP A 122 17.85 -32.98 -12.69
C ASP A 122 18.82 -32.13 -13.52
N HIS A 123 19.79 -31.52 -12.84
CA HIS A 123 20.82 -30.70 -13.47
C HIS A 123 22.20 -30.92 -12.86
N GLN A 124 23.24 -30.60 -13.63
CA GLN A 124 24.61 -30.52 -13.16
C GLN A 124 25.05 -29.06 -13.14
N ARG A 125 25.74 -28.67 -12.08
CA ARG A 125 26.42 -27.38 -11.99
C ARG A 125 27.71 -27.45 -12.80
N ILE A 126 27.97 -26.43 -13.60
CA ILE A 126 29.21 -26.26 -14.36
C ILE A 126 29.88 -24.92 -14.02
N ASP A 127 31.20 -24.82 -14.15
CA ASP A 127 31.92 -23.56 -13.99
C ASP A 127 31.89 -22.70 -15.28
N GLU A 128 32.52 -21.51 -15.22
CA GLU A 128 32.67 -20.62 -16.38
C GLU A 128 33.28 -21.28 -17.62
N ALA A 129 34.20 -22.23 -17.43
CA ALA A 129 34.86 -22.98 -18.52
C ALA A 129 34.03 -24.19 -18.98
N GLY A 130 32.92 -24.50 -18.31
CA GLY A 130 32.03 -25.61 -18.63
C GLY A 130 32.43 -26.95 -18.01
N ASN A 131 33.32 -26.97 -17.02
CA ASN A 131 33.67 -28.18 -16.28
C ASN A 131 32.57 -28.50 -15.26
N VAL A 132 32.27 -29.79 -15.09
CA VAL A 132 31.24 -30.25 -14.14
C VAL A 132 31.71 -30.10 -12.70
N LEU A 133 30.94 -29.37 -11.90
CA LEU A 133 31.13 -29.17 -10.46
C LEU A 133 30.39 -30.20 -9.60
N GLY A 134 29.32 -30.79 -10.15
CA GLY A 134 28.50 -31.82 -9.48
C GLY A 134 27.00 -31.56 -9.64
N ASP A 135 26.17 -32.44 -9.10
CA ASP A 135 24.71 -32.31 -9.19
C ASP A 135 24.18 -31.12 -8.38
N GLY A 136 22.99 -30.64 -8.75
CA GLY A 136 22.25 -29.62 -8.02
C GLY A 136 21.73 -30.07 -6.66
N ARG A 137 21.41 -29.10 -5.77
CA ARG A 137 21.04 -29.34 -4.36
C ARG A 137 19.89 -30.34 -4.17
N TYR A 138 18.88 -30.28 -5.03
CA TYR A 138 17.65 -31.09 -4.91
C TYR A 138 17.55 -32.19 -5.96
N CYS A 139 18.64 -32.49 -6.68
CA CYS A 139 18.64 -33.59 -7.63
C CYS A 139 18.38 -34.92 -6.93
N HIS A 140 17.75 -35.87 -7.63
CA HIS A 140 17.36 -37.18 -7.11
C HIS A 140 16.27 -37.16 -6.01
N LEU A 141 15.81 -35.99 -5.55
CA LEU A 141 14.68 -35.90 -4.62
C LEU A 141 13.35 -36.05 -5.38
N PRO A 142 12.46 -36.96 -4.94
CA PRO A 142 11.17 -37.11 -5.59
C PRO A 142 10.33 -35.85 -5.43
N TYR A 143 9.57 -35.51 -6.48
CA TYR A 143 8.64 -34.39 -6.44
C TYR A 143 7.62 -34.55 -5.29
N SER A 144 7.38 -33.44 -4.58
CA SER A 144 6.28 -33.33 -3.63
C SER A 144 5.64 -31.95 -3.73
N ARG A 145 4.32 -31.93 -3.93
CA ARG A 145 3.52 -30.71 -3.99
C ARG A 145 3.59 -29.89 -2.70
N ASP A 146 3.67 -30.56 -1.55
CA ASP A 146 3.75 -29.89 -0.25
C ASP A 146 5.16 -29.42 0.04
N ARG A 147 6.18 -30.22 -0.32
CA ARG A 147 7.58 -29.81 -0.15
C ARG A 147 7.94 -28.64 -1.06
N LEU A 148 7.26 -28.49 -2.19
CA LEU A 148 7.40 -27.32 -3.07
C LEU A 148 7.06 -26.00 -2.35
N LEU A 149 6.37 -26.00 -1.21
CA LEU A 149 6.15 -24.78 -0.42
C LEU A 149 7.40 -24.32 0.34
N VAL A 150 8.42 -25.16 0.49
CA VAL A 150 9.61 -24.85 1.28
C VAL A 150 10.93 -25.10 0.54
N ASP A 151 10.93 -25.99 -0.44
CA ASP A 151 12.05 -26.19 -1.35
C ASP A 151 11.59 -25.97 -2.78
N PHE A 152 12.27 -25.11 -3.54
CA PHE A 152 11.99 -24.96 -4.96
C PHE A 152 12.52 -26.17 -5.76
N LEU A 153 11.80 -27.29 -5.69
CA LEU A 153 12.21 -28.60 -6.23
C LEU A 153 12.30 -28.63 -7.75
N THR A 154 11.51 -27.80 -8.43
CA THR A 154 11.32 -27.83 -9.90
C THR A 154 12.31 -26.91 -10.60
N PHE A 155 13.60 -27.24 -10.50
CA PHE A 155 14.67 -26.51 -11.21
C PHE A 155 14.63 -26.78 -12.73
N GLN A 156 15.41 -26.03 -13.51
CA GLN A 156 15.61 -26.29 -14.93
C GLN A 156 16.26 -27.66 -15.18
N PHE A 157 15.94 -28.37 -16.25
CA PHE A 157 15.05 -28.00 -17.35
C PHE A 157 13.60 -28.32 -17.05
N ARG A 158 12.68 -27.42 -17.43
CA ARG A 158 11.22 -27.61 -17.34
C ARG A 158 10.60 -27.62 -18.73
N LEU A 159 9.76 -28.61 -19.00
CA LEU A 159 8.89 -28.64 -20.16
C LEU A 159 7.44 -28.79 -19.70
N MET A 160 6.56 -27.89 -20.12
CA MET A 160 5.17 -27.84 -19.71
C MET A 160 4.21 -27.81 -20.90
N ARG A 161 2.97 -28.22 -20.68
CA ARG A 161 1.89 -28.06 -21.65
C ARG A 161 1.50 -26.59 -21.73
N ARG A 162 1.40 -26.06 -22.95
CA ARG A 162 0.92 -24.70 -23.18
C ARG A 162 -0.47 -24.48 -22.58
N GLU A 163 -1.38 -25.43 -22.77
CA GLU A 163 -2.76 -25.33 -22.24
C GLU A 163 -2.79 -25.17 -20.72
N VAL A 164 -1.89 -25.82 -19.99
CA VAL A 164 -1.83 -25.73 -18.52
C VAL A 164 -1.15 -24.43 -18.09
N TYR A 165 -0.11 -24.00 -18.82
CA TYR A 165 0.51 -22.69 -18.62
C TYR A 165 -0.52 -21.56 -18.78
N GLU A 166 -1.34 -21.61 -19.83
CA GLU A 166 -2.42 -20.64 -20.08
C GLU A 166 -3.53 -20.74 -19.03
N GLN A 167 -3.93 -21.97 -18.64
CA GLN A 167 -4.95 -22.20 -17.62
C GLN A 167 -4.61 -21.55 -16.27
N VAL A 168 -3.34 -21.54 -15.87
CA VAL A 168 -2.91 -20.93 -14.61
C VAL A 168 -2.64 -19.42 -14.72
N GLY A 169 -2.86 -18.81 -15.89
CA GLY A 169 -2.61 -17.39 -16.15
C GLY A 169 -1.16 -17.06 -16.52
N GLY A 170 -0.35 -18.04 -16.91
CA GLY A 170 1.02 -17.83 -17.37
C GLY A 170 1.97 -17.27 -16.31
N ILE A 171 2.99 -16.52 -16.74
CA ILE A 171 3.89 -15.79 -15.84
C ILE A 171 3.18 -14.53 -15.34
N LYS A 172 3.15 -14.33 -14.01
CA LYS A 172 2.69 -13.09 -13.39
C LYS A 172 3.86 -12.11 -13.25
N PRO A 173 3.83 -10.93 -13.90
CA PRO A 173 4.94 -9.96 -13.88
C PRO A 173 5.29 -9.44 -12.49
N VAL A 174 4.32 -9.41 -11.55
CA VAL A 174 4.50 -8.96 -10.16
C VAL A 174 5.65 -9.65 -9.42
N TYR A 175 5.99 -10.91 -9.75
CA TYR A 175 7.09 -11.65 -9.09
C TYR A 175 8.42 -11.51 -9.82
N GLU A 176 9.03 -10.32 -9.79
CA GLU A 176 10.22 -10.01 -10.60
C GLU A 176 11.37 -11.04 -10.45
N TYR A 177 11.65 -11.48 -9.22
CA TYR A 177 12.75 -12.41 -8.90
C TYR A 177 12.31 -13.83 -8.50
N ALA A 178 11.01 -14.12 -8.53
CA ALA A 178 10.45 -15.44 -8.16
C ALA A 178 9.30 -15.90 -9.09
N TYR A 179 9.17 -15.29 -10.28
CA TYR A 179 8.09 -15.60 -11.25
C TYR A 179 8.01 -17.08 -11.61
N ASP A 180 9.15 -17.77 -11.65
CA ASP A 180 9.18 -19.19 -12.00
C ASP A 180 8.81 -20.07 -10.80
N TYR A 181 9.10 -19.63 -9.57
CA TYR A 181 8.64 -20.30 -8.37
C TYR A 181 7.13 -20.17 -8.20
N ASP A 182 6.57 -18.96 -8.32
CA ASP A 182 5.13 -18.74 -8.34
C ASP A 182 4.44 -19.57 -9.44
N LEU A 183 4.97 -19.54 -10.67
CA LEU A 183 4.42 -20.34 -11.78
C LEU A 183 4.40 -21.83 -11.43
N CYS A 184 5.49 -22.38 -10.87
CA CYS A 184 5.53 -23.79 -10.49
C CYS A 184 4.56 -24.13 -9.35
N LEU A 185 4.34 -23.21 -8.40
CA LEU A 185 3.34 -23.36 -7.34
C LEU A 185 1.92 -23.42 -7.92
N ARG A 186 1.57 -22.49 -8.81
CA ARG A 186 0.25 -22.49 -9.49
C ARG A 186 0.07 -23.70 -10.41
N LEU A 187 1.10 -24.09 -11.17
CA LEU A 187 1.06 -25.33 -11.96
C LEU A 187 0.82 -26.55 -11.07
N SER A 188 1.46 -26.62 -9.90
CA SER A 188 1.24 -27.73 -8.96
C SER A 188 -0.18 -27.79 -8.38
N GLU A 189 -0.93 -26.71 -8.48
CA GLU A 189 -2.33 -26.63 -8.07
C GLU A 189 -3.29 -27.10 -9.17
N ALA A 190 -2.90 -26.95 -10.43
CA ALA A 190 -3.74 -27.27 -11.59
C ALA A 190 -3.44 -28.63 -12.24
N THR A 191 -2.23 -29.18 -12.08
CA THR A 191 -1.81 -30.39 -12.80
C THR A 191 -0.86 -31.29 -11.99
N GLU A 192 -0.67 -32.53 -12.44
CA GLU A 192 0.40 -33.37 -11.93
C GLU A 192 1.76 -32.91 -12.50
N ILE A 193 2.76 -32.84 -11.62
CA ILE A 193 4.14 -32.51 -11.99
C ILE A 193 4.98 -33.78 -11.86
N HIS A 194 5.76 -34.09 -12.90
CA HIS A 194 6.62 -35.25 -12.93
C HIS A 194 8.09 -34.86 -12.84
N HIS A 195 8.79 -35.46 -11.89
CA HIS A 195 10.25 -35.42 -11.81
C HIS A 195 10.83 -36.54 -12.68
N LEU A 196 11.66 -36.15 -13.65
CA LEU A 196 12.48 -37.08 -14.43
C LEU A 196 13.91 -37.05 -13.84
N PRO A 197 14.34 -38.06 -13.05
CA PRO A 197 15.62 -38.06 -12.33
C PRO A 197 16.79 -38.38 -13.27
N GLN A 198 16.98 -37.52 -14.26
CA GLN A 198 18.05 -37.56 -15.24
C GLN A 198 18.63 -36.15 -15.36
N SER A 199 19.94 -36.03 -15.25
CA SER A 199 20.62 -34.75 -15.41
C SER A 199 20.62 -34.34 -16.88
N LEU A 200 19.67 -33.48 -17.26
CA LEU A 200 19.42 -33.08 -18.65
C LEU A 200 19.66 -31.58 -18.90
N TYR A 201 20.13 -30.88 -17.88
CA TYR A 201 20.47 -29.46 -17.91
C TYR A 201 21.83 -29.21 -17.25
N HIS A 202 22.62 -28.31 -17.83
CA HIS A 202 23.86 -27.80 -17.24
C HIS A 202 23.65 -26.35 -16.82
N TYR A 203 23.74 -26.11 -15.51
CA TYR A 203 23.59 -24.80 -14.88
C TYR A 203 24.96 -24.17 -14.60
N ARG A 204 25.26 -23.04 -15.23
CA ARG A 204 26.56 -22.37 -15.11
C ARG A 204 26.61 -21.44 -13.91
N GLN A 205 27.68 -21.56 -13.12
CA GLN A 205 27.94 -20.70 -11.97
C GLN A 205 29.06 -19.71 -12.29
N HIS A 206 28.75 -18.42 -12.28
CA HIS A 206 29.72 -17.33 -12.48
C HIS A 206 29.27 -16.03 -11.76
N PRO A 207 30.20 -15.08 -11.46
CA PRO A 207 29.90 -13.86 -10.70
C PRO A 207 28.85 -12.95 -11.33
N HIS A 208 28.76 -12.94 -12.67
CA HIS A 208 27.77 -12.17 -13.43
C HIS A 208 26.42 -12.89 -13.60
N SER A 209 26.21 -14.03 -12.92
CA SER A 209 24.93 -14.72 -12.92
C SER A 209 23.93 -13.95 -12.07
N ARG A 210 22.68 -13.82 -12.56
CA ARG A 210 21.62 -13.08 -11.86
C ARG A 210 21.29 -13.67 -10.48
N SER A 211 21.48 -14.97 -10.33
CA SER A 211 21.32 -15.68 -9.05
C SER A 211 22.33 -15.26 -7.98
N ALA A 212 23.47 -14.68 -8.37
CA ALA A 212 24.52 -14.25 -7.44
C ALA A 212 24.34 -12.81 -6.94
N THR A 213 23.71 -11.93 -7.73
CA THR A 213 23.71 -10.47 -7.48
C THR A 213 22.46 -9.93 -6.77
N ARG A 214 21.35 -10.68 -6.69
CA ARG A 214 20.05 -10.22 -6.11
C ARG A 214 19.46 -11.20 -5.09
N GLN A 215 20.28 -11.70 -4.17
CA GLN A 215 19.92 -12.82 -3.30
C GLN A 215 18.77 -12.52 -2.32
N LEU A 216 18.72 -11.32 -1.72
CA LEU A 216 17.68 -10.93 -0.75
C LEU A 216 16.31 -10.75 -1.41
N GLN A 217 16.24 -10.00 -2.52
CA GLN A 217 15.00 -9.80 -3.29
C GLN A 217 14.37 -11.14 -3.72
N ARG A 218 15.19 -12.09 -4.19
CA ARG A 218 14.71 -13.45 -4.51
C ARG A 218 14.04 -14.13 -3.32
N VAL A 219 14.58 -13.96 -2.10
CA VAL A 219 14.00 -14.57 -0.88
C VAL A 219 12.66 -13.94 -0.54
N LEU A 220 12.55 -12.61 -0.58
CA LEU A 220 11.31 -11.88 -0.28
C LEU A 220 10.20 -12.22 -1.28
N TRP A 221 10.50 -12.21 -2.59
CA TRP A 221 9.52 -12.60 -3.61
C TRP A 221 9.12 -14.07 -3.52
N SER A 222 10.07 -14.95 -3.14
CA SER A 222 9.76 -16.37 -2.88
C SER A 222 8.86 -16.54 -1.65
N ARG A 223 9.05 -15.73 -0.59
CA ARG A 223 8.17 -15.69 0.60
C ARG A 223 6.75 -15.32 0.20
N ARG A 224 6.58 -14.25 -0.58
CA ARG A 224 5.27 -13.82 -1.08
C ARG A 224 4.59 -14.93 -1.92
N ALA A 225 5.30 -15.49 -2.90
CA ALA A 225 4.77 -16.56 -3.75
C ALA A 225 4.31 -17.80 -2.95
N VAL A 226 5.09 -18.22 -1.94
CA VAL A 226 4.73 -19.34 -1.05
C VAL A 226 3.54 -18.98 -0.16
N HIS A 227 3.53 -17.77 0.41
CA HIS A 227 2.43 -17.31 1.27
C HIS A 227 1.10 -17.32 0.52
N GLU A 228 1.07 -16.79 -0.69
CA GLU A 228 -0.14 -16.83 -1.52
C GLU A 228 -0.52 -18.26 -1.94
N ALA A 229 0.45 -19.14 -2.20
CA ALA A 229 0.17 -20.55 -2.47
C ALA A 229 -0.46 -21.26 -1.25
N ILE A 230 -0.05 -20.93 -0.03
CA ILE A 230 -0.68 -21.42 1.21
C ILE A 230 -2.13 -20.96 1.27
N ALA A 231 -2.39 -19.68 0.94
CA ALA A 231 -3.73 -19.11 0.91
C ALA A 231 -4.63 -19.79 -0.15
N ARG A 232 -4.18 -19.90 -1.40
CA ARG A 232 -4.92 -20.57 -2.48
C ARG A 232 -5.23 -22.04 -2.19
N ARG A 233 -4.39 -22.69 -1.37
CA ARG A 233 -4.60 -24.09 -0.93
C ARG A 233 -5.51 -24.21 0.31
N GLY A 234 -6.01 -23.10 0.86
CA GLY A 234 -6.83 -23.09 2.07
C GLY A 234 -6.07 -23.53 3.33
N LEU A 235 -4.75 -23.31 3.36
CA LEU A 235 -3.87 -23.77 4.43
C LEU A 235 -3.53 -22.67 5.45
N SER A 236 -3.94 -21.42 5.24
CA SER A 236 -3.60 -20.27 6.11
C SER A 236 -4.06 -20.42 7.56
N GLY A 237 -5.19 -21.10 7.80
CA GLY A 237 -5.68 -21.39 9.16
C GLY A 237 -4.90 -22.50 9.88
N ARG A 238 -4.02 -23.23 9.18
CA ARG A 238 -3.34 -24.43 9.68
C ARG A 238 -1.83 -24.31 9.66
N LEU A 239 -1.27 -23.53 8.75
CA LEU A 239 0.16 -23.39 8.55
C LEU A 239 0.58 -21.92 8.70
N SER A 240 1.75 -21.70 9.30
CA SER A 240 2.47 -20.43 9.23
C SER A 240 3.81 -20.64 8.54
N LEU A 241 4.21 -19.69 7.70
CA LEU A 241 5.48 -19.71 6.99
C LEU A 241 6.51 -18.87 7.76
N ASN A 242 7.67 -19.46 8.04
CA ASN A 242 8.83 -18.75 8.54
C ASN A 242 9.94 -18.84 7.49
N VAL A 243 10.68 -17.76 7.31
CA VAL A 243 11.84 -17.69 6.43
C VAL A 243 13.06 -17.31 7.26
N GLY A 244 13.95 -18.27 7.47
CA GLY A 244 15.25 -18.03 8.07
C GLY A 244 16.26 -17.61 7.01
N LEU A 245 17.07 -16.59 7.30
CA LEU A 245 18.26 -16.25 6.52
C LEU A 245 19.50 -16.78 7.22
N GLY A 246 20.44 -17.31 6.46
CA GLY A 246 21.73 -17.77 6.98
C GLY A 246 22.85 -17.57 5.96
N LEU A 247 24.10 -17.60 6.43
CA LEU A 247 25.28 -17.53 5.58
C LEU A 247 25.97 -18.90 5.50
N ARG A 248 26.29 -19.34 4.28
CA ARG A 248 27.17 -20.50 4.09
C ARG A 248 28.61 -20.11 4.47
N PRO A 249 29.51 -21.08 4.75
CA PRO A 249 30.92 -20.82 5.08
C PRO A 249 31.72 -20.02 4.03
N ASN A 250 31.16 -19.80 2.84
CA ASN A 250 31.74 -18.99 1.76
C ASN A 250 31.04 -17.61 1.60
N ASN A 251 30.35 -17.12 2.64
CA ASN A 251 29.55 -15.89 2.68
C ASN A 251 28.47 -15.78 1.59
N GLN A 252 27.98 -16.92 1.09
CA GLN A 252 26.78 -16.93 0.27
C GLN A 252 25.55 -16.98 1.17
N LEU A 253 24.66 -15.99 1.02
CA LEU A 253 23.35 -15.96 1.66
C LEU A 253 22.53 -17.15 1.17
N TYR A 254 21.92 -17.87 2.10
CA TYR A 254 20.92 -18.88 1.82
C TYR A 254 19.69 -18.63 2.67
N SER A 255 18.54 -19.06 2.17
CA SER A 255 17.28 -19.04 2.90
C SER A 255 16.83 -20.45 3.23
N GLU A 256 16.15 -20.58 4.36
CA GLU A 256 15.44 -21.77 4.78
C GLU A 256 13.98 -21.43 5.05
N PHE A 257 13.09 -22.03 4.26
CA PHE A 257 11.66 -21.89 4.43
C PHE A 257 11.18 -23.03 5.34
N SER A 258 10.40 -22.69 6.37
CA SER A 258 9.86 -23.66 7.32
C SER A 258 8.37 -23.42 7.53
N LEU A 259 7.58 -24.50 7.58
CA LEU A 259 6.15 -24.45 7.85
C LEU A 259 5.87 -24.97 9.27
N TYR A 260 5.08 -24.22 10.04
CA TYR A 260 4.65 -24.59 11.39
C TYR A 260 3.14 -24.75 11.47
N ALA A 261 2.66 -25.71 12.25
CA ALA A 261 1.22 -25.87 12.50
C ALA A 261 0.72 -24.76 13.44
N ARG A 262 -0.37 -24.08 13.08
CA ARG A 262 -1.05 -23.13 13.98
C ARG A 262 -1.82 -23.90 15.05
N GLU A 263 -1.62 -23.60 16.34
CA GLU A 263 -2.43 -24.19 17.41
C GLU A 263 -3.87 -23.69 17.32
N PRO A 264 -4.90 -24.57 17.44
CA PRO A 264 -6.29 -24.12 17.43
C PRO A 264 -6.60 -23.36 18.72
N LYS A 265 -6.95 -22.06 18.61
CA LYS A 265 -7.56 -21.29 19.70
C LYS A 265 -8.84 -22.01 20.16
N LEU A 266 -8.86 -22.51 21.39
CA LEU A 266 -10.10 -23.00 22.02
C LEU A 266 -11.11 -21.83 22.06
N ALA A 267 -12.22 -21.98 21.34
CA ALA A 267 -13.34 -21.04 21.37
C ALA A 267 -13.82 -20.89 22.82
N ARG A 268 -13.70 -19.68 23.39
CA ARG A 268 -14.34 -19.34 24.66
C ARG A 268 -15.83 -19.15 24.40
N GLU A 269 -16.67 -19.98 25.04
CA GLU A 269 -18.12 -19.77 25.06
C GLU A 269 -18.46 -18.42 25.70
N PRO A 270 -19.49 -17.71 25.20
CA PRO A 270 -19.93 -16.44 25.74
C PRO A 270 -20.58 -16.65 27.12
N GLN A 271 -20.05 -15.99 28.16
CA GLN A 271 -20.68 -16.01 29.48
C GLN A 271 -21.95 -15.14 29.51
N PRO A 272 -23.00 -15.53 30.26
CA PRO A 272 -24.21 -14.74 30.36
C PRO A 272 -24.04 -13.53 31.28
N VAL A 273 -24.69 -12.43 30.89
CA VAL A 273 -24.83 -11.17 31.63
C VAL A 273 -25.50 -11.41 32.98
N HIS A 274 -24.89 -10.94 34.08
CA HIS A 274 -25.49 -10.96 35.41
C HIS A 274 -25.70 -9.54 35.95
N GLU A 275 -26.95 -9.22 36.31
CA GLU A 275 -27.39 -8.02 37.05
C GLU A 275 -26.74 -7.91 38.45
N PRO A 276 -26.62 -6.68 39.01
CA PRO A 276 -25.95 -6.46 40.28
C PRO A 276 -26.92 -6.40 41.47
N GLN A 277 -26.59 -7.07 42.59
CA GLN A 277 -26.79 -6.65 44.01
C GLN A 277 -26.64 -7.85 45.01
N PRO A 278 -26.47 -7.65 46.34
CA PRO A 278 -25.33 -7.05 47.04
C PRO A 278 -24.80 -7.94 48.21
N ALA A 279 -23.79 -7.43 48.91
CA ALA A 279 -22.98 -8.09 49.96
C ALA A 279 -23.70 -8.80 51.12
N ARG A 280 -23.16 -9.96 51.58
CA ARG A 280 -22.96 -10.30 53.01
C ARG A 280 -22.16 -11.59 53.27
N GLU A 281 -21.09 -11.43 54.07
CA GLU A 281 -20.65 -12.21 55.25
C GLU A 281 -20.41 -13.75 55.25
N LEU A 282 -19.21 -14.07 55.76
CA LEU A 282 -18.84 -15.10 56.76
C LEU A 282 -18.68 -16.58 56.36
N GLN A 283 -17.40 -16.97 56.27
CA GLN A 283 -16.70 -18.01 57.04
C GLN A 283 -17.19 -19.48 57.09
N LEU A 284 -16.16 -20.34 56.95
CA LEU A 284 -15.90 -21.65 57.58
C LEU A 284 -16.18 -22.96 56.80
N ALA A 285 -15.04 -23.54 56.40
CA ALA A 285 -14.57 -24.89 56.75
C ALA A 285 -15.01 -26.09 55.88
N HIS A 286 -14.04 -26.77 55.25
CA HIS A 286 -13.46 -28.05 55.71
C HIS A 286 -12.56 -28.69 54.63
N GLU A 287 -11.37 -29.13 55.04
CA GLU A 287 -10.59 -30.18 54.37
C GLU A 287 -11.37 -31.50 54.30
N PRO A 288 -10.93 -32.47 53.47
CA PRO A 288 -10.32 -33.62 54.10
C PRO A 288 -9.00 -34.12 53.47
N GLN A 289 -8.21 -34.70 54.36
CA GLN A 289 -6.86 -35.24 54.24
C GLN A 289 -6.70 -36.58 53.48
N ARG A 290 -5.40 -36.92 53.29
CA ARG A 290 -4.71 -38.24 53.30
C ARG A 290 -4.37 -38.81 51.90
N LYS A 291 -3.17 -39.35 51.64
CA LYS A 291 -2.06 -39.79 52.51
C LYS A 291 -0.76 -40.01 51.68
N GLN A 292 0.34 -39.52 52.24
CA GLN A 292 1.72 -40.04 52.35
C GLN A 292 2.13 -41.38 51.69
N ARG A 293 3.35 -41.36 51.10
CA ARG A 293 4.43 -42.31 51.45
C ARG A 293 5.78 -41.57 51.61
N VAL A 294 6.49 -41.99 52.66
CA VAL A 294 7.77 -41.49 53.20
C VAL A 294 8.84 -42.56 53.01
N GLY A 295 10.09 -42.14 52.78
CA GLY A 295 11.33 -42.90 53.07
C GLY A 295 12.52 -41.94 52.93
N GLN A 296 13.01 -41.32 54.01
CA GLN A 296 13.97 -41.76 55.05
C GLN A 296 15.43 -41.32 54.81
N TRP A 297 15.76 -40.18 55.44
CA TRP A 297 16.97 -39.75 56.17
C TRP A 297 18.34 -40.43 55.94
N ALA A 298 19.34 -39.58 55.62
CA ALA A 298 20.67 -39.61 56.27
C ALA A 298 21.35 -38.21 56.18
N MET A 299 21.63 -37.60 57.34
CA MET A 299 22.55 -36.45 57.48
C MET A 299 24.00 -36.94 57.44
N THR A 300 24.89 -36.21 56.78
CA THR A 300 26.31 -36.14 57.15
C THR A 300 26.81 -34.70 56.99
N LEU A 301 27.56 -34.25 58.01
CA LEU A 301 28.11 -32.92 58.25
C LEU A 301 29.25 -32.53 57.28
N LEU A 302 29.44 -31.20 57.16
CA LEU A 302 30.64 -30.44 56.80
C LEU A 302 31.19 -30.51 55.36
N ALA A 303 30.98 -29.42 54.61
CA ALA A 303 32.07 -28.61 54.06
C ALA A 303 31.54 -27.20 53.74
N THR A 304 32.00 -26.21 54.50
CA THR A 304 31.88 -24.79 54.15
C THR A 304 32.72 -24.51 52.90
N VAL A 305 32.06 -24.17 51.79
CA VAL A 305 32.67 -23.48 50.65
C VAL A 305 31.93 -22.14 50.55
N PRO A 306 32.61 -21.00 50.53
CA PRO A 306 31.93 -19.71 50.42
C PRO A 306 31.30 -19.63 49.03
N MET A 307 29.99 -19.46 48.98
CA MET A 307 29.32 -18.88 47.82
C MET A 307 29.85 -17.44 47.70
N THR A 308 30.85 -17.24 46.85
CA THR A 308 31.12 -15.94 46.27
C THR A 308 29.91 -15.61 45.40
N GLY A 309 28.95 -14.89 45.97
CA GLY A 309 27.98 -14.16 45.17
C GLY A 309 28.77 -13.22 44.28
N ALA A 310 28.66 -13.40 42.97
CA ALA A 310 29.03 -12.38 42.02
C ALA A 310 28.05 -11.22 42.26
N PHE A 311 28.48 -10.24 43.06
CA PHE A 311 27.90 -8.92 43.02
C PHE A 311 28.17 -8.41 41.60
N ALA A 312 27.12 -8.23 40.80
CA ALA A 312 27.19 -7.37 39.64
C ALA A 312 27.64 -6.00 40.14
N LEU A 313 28.84 -5.59 39.74
CA LEU A 313 29.36 -4.25 40.02
C LEU A 313 28.46 -3.26 39.25
N SER A 314 27.86 -2.31 39.96
CA SER A 314 27.17 -1.17 39.35
C SER A 314 28.12 -0.41 38.43
N ALA A 315 27.70 -0.11 37.19
CA ALA A 315 28.48 0.70 36.26
C ALA A 315 28.33 2.18 36.63
N ILE A 316 29.19 2.64 37.54
CA ILE A 316 29.39 4.07 37.81
C ILE A 316 30.04 4.69 36.56
N ALA A 317 29.71 5.94 36.20
CA ALA A 317 30.44 6.69 35.18
C ALA A 317 31.96 6.54 35.43
N GLN A 318 32.68 5.96 34.46
CA GLN A 318 34.07 5.57 34.61
C GLN A 318 34.98 6.65 34.04
N ASN A 319 36.04 7.03 34.76
CA ASN A 319 37.02 8.00 34.28
C ASN A 319 37.59 7.59 32.91
N ILE A 320 37.84 8.58 32.05
CA ILE A 320 38.45 8.37 30.73
C ILE A 320 39.86 7.81 30.92
N THR A 321 40.11 6.62 30.38
CA THR A 321 41.40 5.91 30.53
C THR A 321 41.97 5.58 29.14
N PRO A 322 43.20 6.01 28.80
CA PRO A 322 43.80 5.70 27.51
C PRO A 322 44.12 4.21 27.37
N ALA A 323 43.92 3.63 26.18
CA ALA A 323 44.29 2.25 25.91
C ALA A 323 45.81 2.09 25.76
N ASN A 324 46.36 1.01 26.29
CA ASN A 324 47.76 0.64 26.12
C ASN A 324 47.94 -0.34 24.94
N ASP A 325 47.57 0.10 23.73
CA ASP A 325 47.52 -0.72 22.52
C ASP A 325 48.45 -0.24 21.39
N GLY A 326 49.31 0.75 21.69
CA GLY A 326 50.24 1.35 20.72
C GLY A 326 49.67 2.55 19.95
N THR A 327 48.40 2.91 20.13
CA THR A 327 47.82 4.13 19.52
C THR A 327 48.49 5.40 20.07
N GLY A 328 49.00 5.37 21.31
CA GLY A 328 49.68 6.51 21.91
C GLY A 328 48.74 7.66 22.27
N THR A 329 47.47 7.35 22.58
CA THR A 329 46.51 8.32 23.12
C THR A 329 46.93 8.74 24.52
N VAL A 330 46.90 10.05 24.78
CA VAL A 330 47.23 10.65 26.07
C VAL A 330 45.98 11.34 26.59
N VAL A 331 45.69 11.14 27.88
CA VAL A 331 44.56 11.78 28.56
C VAL A 331 45.11 12.49 29.78
N ASP A 332 45.12 13.82 29.73
CA ASP A 332 45.54 14.68 30.84
C ASP A 332 44.30 15.28 31.49
N GLN A 333 44.12 15.03 32.78
CA GLN A 333 43.00 15.57 33.54
C GLN A 333 43.43 16.81 34.34
N ASP A 334 42.79 17.95 34.08
CA ASP A 334 42.92 19.18 34.89
C ASP A 334 41.54 19.57 35.44
N GLY A 335 41.35 19.36 36.74
CA GLY A 335 40.04 19.50 37.38
C GLY A 335 39.01 18.57 36.74
N ASN A 336 37.97 19.16 36.15
CA ASN A 336 36.87 18.44 35.51
C ASN A 336 37.10 18.24 33.99
N GLU A 337 38.19 18.75 33.42
CA GLU A 337 38.46 18.63 31.99
C GLU A 337 39.51 17.54 31.71
N TYR A 338 39.14 16.57 30.88
CA TYR A 338 40.03 15.57 30.30
C TYR A 338 40.46 16.05 28.91
N THR A 339 41.70 16.52 28.79
CA THR A 339 42.29 16.88 27.50
C THR A 339 42.88 15.64 26.84
N ILE A 340 42.35 15.26 25.68
CA ILE A 340 42.74 14.07 24.92
C ILE A 340 43.65 14.51 23.78
N THR A 341 44.89 14.02 23.80
CA THR A 341 45.95 14.36 22.84
C THR A 341 46.71 13.11 22.39
N GLY A 342 47.76 13.28 21.58
CA GLY A 342 48.55 12.16 21.04
C GLY A 342 47.80 11.45 19.92
N GLY A 343 47.79 10.12 19.92
CA GLY A 343 47.15 9.31 18.88
C GLY A 343 48.04 9.01 17.67
N GLN A 344 47.45 8.38 16.66
CA GLN A 344 48.08 8.11 15.36
C GLN A 344 47.37 8.87 14.25
N GLN A 345 48.08 9.23 13.18
CA GLN A 345 47.49 9.89 12.02
C GLN A 345 47.59 9.01 10.77
N SER A 346 46.64 9.19 9.87
CA SER A 346 46.70 8.64 8.51
C SER A 346 47.83 9.29 7.69
N SER A 347 48.23 8.64 6.59
CA SER A 347 49.35 9.14 5.76
C SER A 347 49.04 10.41 4.97
N ASP A 348 47.76 10.72 4.74
CA ASP A 348 47.27 11.99 4.18
C ASP A 348 47.19 13.11 5.23
N GLY A 349 47.20 12.77 6.52
CA GLY A 349 47.08 13.71 7.64
C GLY A 349 45.65 14.07 8.01
N ASP A 350 44.64 13.58 7.29
CA ASP A 350 43.25 14.00 7.45
C ASP A 350 42.56 13.33 8.66
N ASN A 351 43.03 12.15 9.09
CA ASN A 351 42.41 11.36 10.15
C ASN A 351 43.31 11.23 11.38
N LEU A 352 42.78 11.54 12.56
CA LEU A 352 43.40 11.35 13.87
C LEU A 352 42.69 10.22 14.63
N PHE A 353 43.45 9.20 15.03
CA PHE A 353 42.94 8.01 15.70
C PHE A 353 43.30 7.98 17.19
N HIS A 354 42.29 7.82 18.04
CA HIS A 354 42.41 7.62 19.48
C HIS A 354 41.87 6.26 19.91
N SER A 355 42.46 5.71 20.98
CA SER A 355 42.03 4.46 21.59
C SER A 355 41.99 4.60 23.10
N LEU A 356 40.84 4.28 23.68
CA LEU A 356 40.55 4.39 25.11
C LEU A 356 40.16 3.01 25.64
N GLU A 357 40.59 2.69 26.85
CA GLU A 357 40.12 1.49 27.55
C GLU A 357 38.69 1.71 28.02
N ARG A 358 38.40 2.89 28.57
CA ARG A 358 37.10 3.28 29.14
C ARG A 358 36.80 4.73 28.84
N MET A 359 35.52 5.05 28.69
CA MET A 359 35.05 6.42 28.52
C MET A 359 33.75 6.63 29.28
N GLY A 360 33.74 7.61 30.18
CA GLY A 360 32.54 8.08 30.85
C GLY A 360 32.74 9.51 31.30
N LEU A 361 31.64 10.23 31.45
CA LEU A 361 31.63 11.62 31.92
C LEU A 361 30.46 11.81 32.87
N THR A 362 30.73 12.46 34.00
CA THR A 362 29.68 13.03 34.87
C THR A 362 29.25 14.41 34.36
N ARG A 363 28.13 14.93 34.89
CA ARG A 363 27.53 16.22 34.49
C ARG A 363 28.42 17.46 34.51
N GLU A 364 29.52 17.45 35.25
CA GLU A 364 30.44 18.60 35.33
C GLU A 364 31.73 18.38 34.53
N GLU A 365 31.93 17.18 33.99
CA GLU A 365 33.16 16.80 33.30
C GLU A 365 33.09 17.08 31.81
N ILE A 366 34.26 17.39 31.24
CA ILE A 366 34.45 17.73 29.83
C ILE A 366 35.49 16.77 29.25
N ALA A 367 35.19 16.12 28.12
CA ALA A 367 36.20 15.48 27.28
C ALA A 367 36.53 16.40 26.11
N ASN A 368 37.74 16.97 26.13
CA ASN A 368 38.22 17.88 25.09
C ASN A 368 39.22 17.15 24.18
N PHE A 369 38.80 16.84 22.96
CA PHE A 369 39.64 16.28 21.91
C PHE A 369 40.42 17.41 21.22
N GLN A 370 41.74 17.40 21.39
CA GLN A 370 42.59 18.43 20.78
C GLN A 370 42.93 18.07 19.34
N SER A 371 42.46 18.91 18.43
CA SER A 371 42.68 18.84 16.99
C SER A 371 43.70 19.89 16.52
N ASN A 372 43.92 19.93 15.21
CA ASN A 372 44.55 21.03 14.49
C ASN A 372 43.77 21.28 13.17
N PRO A 373 44.02 22.39 12.45
CA PRO A 373 43.26 22.72 11.23
C PRO A 373 43.41 21.75 10.05
N ASP A 374 44.44 20.90 10.06
CA ASP A 374 44.68 19.92 9.00
C ASP A 374 43.85 18.64 9.22
N ILE A 375 43.45 18.35 10.46
CA ILE A 375 42.63 17.16 10.78
C ILE A 375 41.18 17.39 10.36
N GLN A 376 40.65 16.47 9.55
CA GLN A 376 39.25 16.43 9.13
C GLN A 376 38.40 15.52 10.02
N ASN A 377 38.96 14.41 10.51
CA ASN A 377 38.22 13.44 11.33
C ASN A 377 39.02 12.99 12.55
N ILE A 378 38.37 12.98 13.70
CA ILE A 378 38.86 12.36 14.94
C ILE A 378 38.05 11.08 15.16
N LEU A 379 38.72 9.93 15.17
CA LEU A 379 38.10 8.62 15.38
C LEU A 379 38.55 8.01 16.69
N THR A 380 37.62 7.78 17.61
CA THR A 380 37.91 7.30 18.96
C THR A 380 37.22 5.98 19.23
N ARG A 381 38.00 4.90 19.46
CA ARG A 381 37.49 3.57 19.84
C ARG A 381 37.61 3.31 21.33
N ILE A 382 36.61 2.64 21.91
CA ILE A 382 36.62 2.14 23.28
C ILE A 382 36.80 0.62 23.25
N VAL A 383 37.88 0.12 23.87
CA VAL A 383 38.31 -1.29 23.73
C VAL A 383 38.15 -2.13 25.00
N GLY A 384 37.81 -1.53 26.15
CA GLY A 384 37.80 -2.22 27.44
C GLY A 384 36.53 -3.04 27.74
N GLY A 385 35.54 -3.04 26.86
CA GLY A 385 34.30 -3.82 27.00
C GLY A 385 33.24 -3.24 27.94
N ASP A 386 33.50 -2.08 28.55
CA ASP A 386 32.52 -1.33 29.35
C ASP A 386 31.72 -0.34 28.46
N PRO A 387 30.41 -0.14 28.71
CA PRO A 387 29.61 0.85 27.98
C PRO A 387 30.06 2.29 28.29
N SER A 388 29.86 3.19 27.33
CA SER A 388 30.15 4.62 27.51
C SER A 388 28.95 5.34 28.12
N VAL A 389 29.05 5.77 29.40
CA VAL A 389 28.03 6.60 30.06
C VAL A 389 28.50 8.05 30.08
N ILE A 390 27.90 8.89 29.25
CA ILE A 390 28.32 10.28 29.00
C ILE A 390 27.20 11.21 29.46
N ASP A 391 27.35 11.83 30.63
CA ASP A 391 26.43 12.85 31.14
C ASP A 391 27.06 14.25 31.10
N GLY A 392 28.26 14.41 30.53
CA GLY A 392 29.00 15.67 30.47
C GLY A 392 29.14 16.28 29.07
N LEU A 393 30.14 17.14 28.88
CA LEU A 393 30.39 17.82 27.60
C LEU A 393 31.45 17.09 26.76
N LEU A 394 31.14 16.77 25.50
CA LEU A 394 32.14 16.41 24.50
C LEU A 394 32.53 17.65 23.70
N ARG A 395 33.83 17.94 23.62
CA ARG A 395 34.36 19.13 22.95
C ARG A 395 35.45 18.77 21.96
N VAL A 396 35.52 19.47 20.84
CA VAL A 396 36.69 19.49 19.94
C VAL A 396 37.28 20.90 19.93
N THR A 397 38.60 21.02 20.12
CA THR A 397 39.30 22.31 20.04
C THR A 397 40.45 22.28 19.04
N GLY A 398 40.83 23.43 18.49
CA GLY A 398 42.02 23.55 17.63
C GLY A 398 41.78 23.27 16.14
N GLY A 399 40.58 22.87 15.74
CA GLY A 399 40.16 22.67 14.34
C GLY A 399 38.67 22.34 14.25
N ASP A 400 38.17 22.10 13.04
CA ASP A 400 36.75 21.85 12.74
C ASP A 400 36.46 20.37 12.45
N ALA A 401 37.27 19.48 13.02
CA ALA A 401 37.22 18.05 12.73
C ALA A 401 35.88 17.42 13.14
N ASN A 402 35.41 16.46 12.33
CA ASN A 402 34.32 15.57 12.69
C ASN A 402 34.74 14.64 13.83
N LEU A 403 33.83 14.28 14.73
CA LEU A 403 34.10 13.36 15.84
C LEU A 403 33.32 12.06 15.68
N TYR A 404 34.04 10.95 15.58
CA TYR A 404 33.51 9.58 15.56
C TYR A 404 33.82 8.89 16.88
N LEU A 405 32.78 8.42 17.56
CA LEU A 405 32.87 7.66 18.80
C LEU A 405 32.32 6.25 18.60
N ILE A 406 33.17 5.23 18.77
CA ILE A 406 32.79 3.83 18.60
C ILE A 406 32.96 3.03 19.90
N ASN A 407 31.85 2.47 20.39
CA ASN A 407 31.85 1.56 21.54
C ASN A 407 30.80 0.43 21.36
N PRO A 408 31.21 -0.79 20.97
CA PRO A 408 30.32 -1.93 20.82
C PRO A 408 29.53 -2.30 22.08
N ALA A 409 30.06 -1.99 23.27
CA ALA A 409 29.44 -2.35 24.54
C ALA A 409 28.14 -1.57 24.84
N GLY A 410 27.92 -0.46 24.13
CA GLY A 410 26.77 0.43 24.30
C GLY A 410 27.19 1.87 24.65
N ILE A 411 26.32 2.82 24.35
CA ILE A 411 26.53 4.25 24.62
C ILE A 411 25.24 4.83 25.21
N LEU A 412 25.35 5.51 26.36
CA LEU A 412 24.27 6.25 27.01
C LEU A 412 24.68 7.72 27.16
N PHE A 413 23.96 8.61 26.48
CA PHE A 413 24.03 10.05 26.71
C PHE A 413 23.00 10.46 27.77
N GLY A 414 23.47 10.87 28.93
CA GLY A 414 22.65 11.31 30.05
C GLY A 414 21.99 12.68 29.83
N PRO A 415 21.06 13.11 30.69
CA PRO A 415 20.29 14.35 30.51
C PRO A 415 21.13 15.62 30.43
N ASN A 416 22.37 15.61 30.96
CA ASN A 416 23.26 16.76 30.92
C ASN A 416 24.28 16.67 29.77
N ALA A 417 24.23 15.61 28.96
CA ALA A 417 25.13 15.41 27.83
C ALA A 417 24.99 16.52 26.78
N GLN A 418 26.12 17.06 26.33
CA GLN A 418 26.20 18.14 25.34
C GLN A 418 27.37 17.95 24.40
N LEU A 419 27.33 18.65 23.26
CA LEU A 419 28.37 18.71 22.25
C LEU A 419 28.84 20.16 22.05
N ASP A 420 30.15 20.35 21.91
CA ASP A 420 30.80 21.62 21.58
C ASP A 420 31.89 21.35 20.52
N LEU A 421 31.44 21.17 19.28
CA LEU A 421 32.28 20.94 18.11
C LEU A 421 31.69 21.61 16.86
N ASN A 422 32.56 22.05 15.94
CA ASN A 422 32.16 22.70 14.68
C ASN A 422 31.86 21.69 13.56
N GLY A 423 32.39 20.48 13.64
CA GLY A 423 32.19 19.42 12.65
C GLY A 423 30.95 18.56 12.91
N SER A 424 30.84 17.46 12.15
CA SER A 424 29.79 16.44 12.34
C SER A 424 30.12 15.51 13.51
N PHE A 425 29.08 14.93 14.11
CA PHE A 425 29.22 13.97 15.21
C PHE A 425 28.62 12.62 14.82
N THR A 426 29.34 11.53 15.08
CA THR A 426 28.85 10.16 14.92
C THR A 426 29.13 9.35 16.17
N ALA A 427 28.10 8.77 16.78
CA ALA A 427 28.22 7.79 17.85
C ALA A 427 27.69 6.44 17.39
N THR A 428 28.48 5.38 17.57
CA THR A 428 28.10 4.05 17.09
C THR A 428 28.53 2.90 17.98
N THR A 429 27.73 1.82 17.99
CA THR A 429 28.09 0.53 18.60
C THR A 429 28.58 -0.49 17.57
N ALA A 430 28.97 -0.03 16.38
CA ALA A 430 29.72 -0.83 15.43
C ALA A 430 30.99 -1.40 16.06
N THR A 431 31.52 -2.49 15.50
CA THR A 431 32.79 -3.11 15.86
C THR A 431 33.96 -2.61 15.04
N GLY A 432 33.71 -1.89 13.95
CA GLY A 432 34.75 -1.20 13.19
C GLY A 432 34.22 -0.15 12.22
N ILE A 433 35.10 0.77 11.84
CA ILE A 433 34.87 1.83 10.83
C ILE A 433 35.74 1.55 9.62
N GLY A 434 35.13 1.43 8.45
CA GLY A 434 35.79 1.08 7.19
C GLY A 434 36.18 2.29 6.35
N PHE A 435 37.34 2.18 5.72
CA PHE A 435 37.90 3.10 4.74
C PHE A 435 38.15 2.33 3.43
N GLU A 436 38.53 3.04 2.35
CA GLU A 436 38.79 2.42 1.05
C GLU A 436 39.80 1.26 1.12
N ASN A 437 40.85 1.42 1.95
CA ASN A 437 41.98 0.49 2.01
C ASN A 437 42.18 -0.17 3.39
N GLY A 438 41.19 -0.15 4.29
CA GLY A 438 41.34 -0.79 5.59
C GLY A 438 40.23 -0.51 6.60
N TRP A 439 40.42 -1.03 7.81
CA TRP A 439 39.45 -0.94 8.91
C TRP A 439 40.08 -0.41 10.19
N PHE A 440 39.39 0.55 10.81
CA PHE A 440 39.58 0.95 12.19
C PHE A 440 38.68 0.09 13.08
N ASN A 441 39.20 -1.06 13.52
CA ASN A 441 38.46 -2.02 14.34
C ASN A 441 38.57 -1.70 15.83
N VAL A 442 37.59 -2.09 16.64
CA VAL A 442 37.68 -1.99 18.11
C VAL A 442 38.74 -2.96 18.64
N GLU A 443 38.75 -4.20 18.15
CA GLU A 443 39.77 -5.19 18.48
C GLU A 443 40.76 -5.43 17.33
N GLY A 444 41.99 -5.79 17.70
CA GLY A 444 43.09 -6.06 16.76
C GLY A 444 43.97 -4.85 16.46
N THR A 445 44.95 -5.07 15.57
CA THR A 445 45.91 -4.05 15.12
C THR A 445 45.43 -3.38 13.85
N SER A 446 45.29 -2.05 13.86
CA SER A 446 44.98 -1.25 12.67
C SER A 446 46.24 -0.63 12.08
N ASP A 447 46.35 -0.65 10.75
CA ASP A 447 47.38 0.10 10.02
C ASP A 447 46.90 1.52 9.74
N PHE A 448 47.04 2.40 10.73
CA PHE A 448 46.54 3.78 10.68
C PHE A 448 47.02 4.54 9.45
N SER A 449 48.23 4.26 8.96
CA SER A 449 48.82 4.94 7.81
C SER A 449 48.03 4.72 6.51
N ASN A 450 47.33 3.60 6.38
CA ASN A 450 46.52 3.23 5.21
C ASN A 450 45.02 3.59 5.35
N LEU A 451 44.59 4.10 6.51
CA LEU A 451 43.21 4.56 6.74
C LEU A 451 43.06 6.01 6.28
N VAL A 452 43.25 6.22 4.98
CA VAL A 452 43.19 7.52 4.29
C VAL A 452 41.79 7.83 3.76
N GLY A 453 41.50 9.11 3.54
CA GLY A 453 40.19 9.60 3.08
C GLY A 453 39.13 9.58 4.17
N THR A 454 37.86 9.59 3.78
CA THR A 454 36.73 9.63 4.72
C THR A 454 36.22 8.25 5.10
N PRO A 455 35.73 8.05 6.34
CA PRO A 455 34.95 6.87 6.72
C PRO A 455 33.81 6.60 5.72
N SER A 456 33.64 5.32 5.36
CA SER A 456 32.66 4.91 4.34
C SER A 456 31.76 3.76 4.79
N ASN A 457 32.13 3.04 5.86
CA ASN A 457 31.38 1.87 6.31
C ASN A 457 31.43 1.71 7.84
N PHE A 458 30.42 1.06 8.41
CA PHE A 458 30.41 0.59 9.79
C PHE A 458 30.12 -0.92 9.82
N ALA A 459 30.99 -1.70 10.47
CA ALA A 459 30.79 -3.14 10.64
C ALA A 459 30.10 -3.43 11.97
N PHE A 460 29.05 -4.25 11.95
CA PHE A 460 28.38 -4.78 13.13
C PHE A 460 28.62 -6.28 13.20
N SER A 461 29.82 -6.73 13.57
CA SER A 461 30.19 -8.16 13.54
C SER A 461 29.61 -9.01 14.67
N THR A 462 28.75 -8.47 15.53
CA THR A 462 28.15 -9.18 16.66
C THR A 462 26.69 -9.53 16.39
N ARG A 463 26.26 -10.73 16.79
CA ARG A 463 24.85 -11.14 16.73
C ARG A 463 23.90 -10.23 17.52
N LEU A 464 24.36 -9.69 18.64
CA LEU A 464 23.59 -8.78 19.50
C LEU A 464 24.38 -7.47 19.68
N PRO A 465 24.32 -6.54 18.72
CA PRO A 465 25.03 -5.28 18.86
C PRO A 465 24.47 -4.44 20.01
N GLY A 466 25.34 -3.66 20.65
CA GLY A 466 24.97 -2.80 21.77
C GLY A 466 23.97 -1.71 21.42
N SER A 467 23.38 -1.08 22.43
CA SER A 467 22.40 0.01 22.25
C SER A 467 23.04 1.40 22.34
N VAL A 468 22.46 2.37 21.62
CA VAL A 468 22.70 3.80 21.80
C VAL A 468 21.45 4.43 22.40
N VAL A 469 21.58 5.13 23.52
CA VAL A 469 20.46 5.83 24.16
C VAL A 469 20.83 7.31 24.32
N ASN A 470 20.00 8.22 23.82
CA ASN A 470 20.15 9.66 24.03
C ASN A 470 19.00 10.22 24.87
N THR A 471 19.38 10.85 25.99
CA THR A 471 18.47 11.57 26.89
C THR A 471 18.87 13.05 27.04
N GLY A 472 20.01 13.44 26.47
CA GLY A 472 20.59 14.78 26.57
C GLY A 472 20.22 15.70 25.39
N ASN A 473 20.91 16.84 25.31
CA ASN A 473 20.77 17.81 24.22
C ASN A 473 22.04 17.81 23.37
N LEU A 474 22.04 17.00 22.32
CA LEU A 474 23.18 16.85 21.41
C LEU A 474 22.97 17.77 20.21
N GLN A 475 23.85 18.76 20.03
CA GLN A 475 23.75 19.74 18.96
C GLN A 475 25.09 19.89 18.23
N VAL A 476 25.05 19.86 16.90
CA VAL A 476 26.20 20.19 16.05
C VAL A 476 26.04 21.58 15.42
N ALA A 477 27.12 22.07 14.78
CA ALA A 477 27.08 23.35 14.07
C ALA A 477 26.19 23.31 12.82
N GLU A 478 25.85 24.49 12.30
CA GLU A 478 25.04 24.64 11.09
C GLU A 478 25.70 23.95 9.88
N GLY A 479 24.91 23.18 9.12
CA GLY A 479 25.36 22.37 7.99
C GLY A 479 26.07 21.06 8.37
N ALA A 480 26.40 20.84 9.64
CA ALA A 480 27.01 19.60 10.11
C ALA A 480 25.96 18.51 10.38
N SER A 481 26.37 17.24 10.36
CA SER A 481 25.47 16.09 10.58
C SER A 481 25.65 15.45 11.95
N LEU A 482 24.57 14.88 12.48
CA LEU A 482 24.54 14.14 13.74
C LEU A 482 24.01 12.72 13.49
N THR A 483 24.83 11.71 13.75
CA THR A 483 24.49 10.29 13.52
C THR A 483 24.58 9.46 14.79
N LEU A 484 23.50 8.74 15.13
CA LEU A 484 23.44 7.71 16.16
C LEU A 484 23.13 6.36 15.51
N LEU A 485 24.06 5.41 15.62
CA LEU A 485 24.00 4.12 14.92
C LEU A 485 24.29 2.95 15.87
N GLY A 486 23.30 2.10 16.17
CA GLY A 486 23.49 1.00 17.10
C GLY A 486 22.63 -0.23 16.82
N GLY A 487 22.76 -1.28 17.63
CA GLY A 487 21.86 -2.44 17.58
C GLY A 487 20.42 -2.05 17.90
N SER A 488 20.24 -1.24 18.94
CA SER A 488 18.99 -0.50 19.20
C SER A 488 19.34 0.95 19.42
N VAL A 489 18.51 1.88 18.94
CA VAL A 489 18.72 3.32 19.17
C VAL A 489 17.47 3.92 19.78
N VAL A 490 17.60 4.58 20.93
CA VAL A 490 16.48 5.22 21.64
C VAL A 490 16.83 6.67 21.90
N ASN A 491 16.06 7.59 21.33
CA ASN A 491 16.12 9.01 21.65
C ASN A 491 14.90 9.39 22.50
N THR A 492 15.14 10.06 23.62
CA THR A 492 14.13 10.77 24.42
C THR A 492 14.51 12.23 24.68
N GLY A 493 15.75 12.62 24.35
CA GLY A 493 16.25 13.98 24.45
C GLY A 493 16.09 14.80 23.16
N ARG A 494 16.99 15.76 22.96
CA ARG A 494 17.03 16.61 21.76
C ARG A 494 18.26 16.31 20.92
N LEU A 495 18.06 16.11 19.62
CA LEU A 495 19.10 16.07 18.59
C LEU A 495 18.91 17.30 17.69
N ALA A 496 19.97 18.08 17.48
CA ALA A 496 19.90 19.26 16.62
C ALA A 496 21.07 19.35 15.64
N ALA A 497 20.73 19.55 14.36
CA ALA A 497 21.69 19.70 13.27
C ALA A 497 21.16 20.73 12.25
N PRO A 498 21.15 22.03 12.59
CA PRO A 498 20.53 23.07 11.76
C PRO A 498 21.08 23.06 10.33
N GLY A 499 20.23 22.88 9.32
CA GLY A 499 20.63 22.83 7.90
C GLY A 499 21.47 21.62 7.51
N GLY A 500 21.71 20.69 8.44
CA GLY A 500 22.42 19.44 8.22
C GLY A 500 21.48 18.23 8.30
N SER A 501 22.02 17.07 8.65
CA SER A 501 21.24 15.82 8.75
C SER A 501 21.28 15.21 10.15
N ILE A 502 20.13 14.75 10.64
CA ILE A 502 19.99 13.93 11.86
C ILE A 502 19.67 12.50 11.45
N ILE A 503 20.42 11.55 11.99
CA ILE A 503 20.36 10.14 11.57
C ILE A 503 20.29 9.25 12.79
N VAL A 504 19.19 8.55 12.93
CA VAL A 504 18.90 7.60 14.00
C VAL A 504 18.69 6.25 13.34
N THR A 505 19.62 5.31 13.51
CA THR A 505 19.56 4.04 12.78
C THR A 505 19.84 2.86 13.70
N ALA A 506 18.91 1.91 13.73
CA ALA A 506 19.06 0.63 14.39
C ALA A 506 19.44 -0.48 13.38
N VAL A 507 20.46 -1.26 13.71
CA VAL A 507 21.03 -2.30 12.85
C VAL A 507 20.66 -3.69 13.41
N PRO A 508 19.97 -4.55 12.64
CA PRO A 508 19.58 -5.87 13.12
C PRO A 508 20.79 -6.81 13.10
N GLY A 509 21.32 -7.21 14.25
CA GLY A 509 22.36 -8.26 14.32
C GLY A 509 23.60 -7.99 13.46
N GLU A 510 24.08 -9.05 12.79
CA GLU A 510 25.31 -9.01 11.99
C GLU A 510 25.12 -8.36 10.62
N ASN A 511 25.47 -7.09 10.49
CA ASN A 511 25.45 -6.38 9.21
C ASN A 511 26.61 -5.40 9.00
N LEU A 512 26.74 -4.95 7.76
CA LEU A 512 27.60 -3.89 7.28
C LEU A 512 26.70 -2.72 6.90
N VAL A 513 26.96 -1.55 7.46
CA VAL A 513 26.28 -0.30 7.11
C VAL A 513 27.19 0.49 6.19
N ARG A 514 26.76 0.77 4.96
CA ARG A 514 27.54 1.54 3.98
C ARG A 514 27.05 2.98 3.90
N LEU A 515 27.99 3.91 3.77
CA LEU A 515 27.77 5.31 3.45
C LEU A 515 28.04 5.51 1.96
N SER A 516 27.05 5.99 1.20
CA SER A 516 27.16 6.12 -0.25
C SER A 516 28.03 7.29 -0.74
N GLN A 517 28.22 8.34 0.07
CA GLN A 517 29.12 9.46 -0.23
C GLN A 517 29.90 9.95 1.00
N PRO A 518 31.14 10.48 0.82
CA PRO A 518 31.89 11.18 1.87
C PRO A 518 31.10 12.34 2.49
N GLY A 519 30.72 12.25 3.76
CA GLY A 519 30.20 13.39 4.54
C GLY A 519 28.74 13.80 4.30
N SER A 520 27.97 13.09 3.47
CA SER A 520 26.52 13.27 3.35
C SER A 520 25.82 11.93 3.07
N LEU A 521 24.74 11.64 3.81
CA LEU A 521 23.93 10.43 3.67
C LEU A 521 22.86 10.63 2.59
N LEU A 522 23.18 10.31 1.35
CA LEU A 522 22.15 10.11 0.30
C LEU A 522 21.80 8.63 0.11
N SER A 523 22.43 7.72 0.86
CA SER A 523 22.05 6.30 0.92
C SER A 523 22.78 5.58 2.06
N LEU A 524 22.01 4.89 2.89
CA LEU A 524 22.44 3.94 3.90
C LEU A 524 22.07 2.53 3.39
N GLU A 525 23.03 1.63 3.23
CA GLU A 525 22.75 0.22 2.87
C GLU A 525 23.13 -0.67 4.04
N ILE A 526 22.19 -1.50 4.51
CA ILE A 526 22.47 -2.60 5.45
C ILE A 526 22.67 -3.87 4.63
N ALA A 527 23.91 -4.35 4.55
CA ALA A 527 24.31 -5.54 3.82
C ALA A 527 24.91 -6.60 4.76
N PRO A 528 24.88 -7.91 4.43
CA PRO A 528 25.57 -8.92 5.23
C PRO A 528 27.09 -8.63 5.31
N LEU A 529 27.73 -8.93 6.46
CA LEU A 529 29.17 -8.72 6.62
C LEU A 529 30.01 -9.55 5.64
N ALA A 530 31.08 -8.93 5.12
CA ALA A 530 32.16 -9.62 4.44
C ALA A 530 33.08 -10.33 5.46
N ASN A 531 33.80 -11.37 5.01
CA ASN A 531 34.60 -12.32 5.81
C ASN A 531 35.75 -11.74 6.67
N ASP A 532 35.97 -10.42 6.66
CA ASP A 532 37.14 -9.78 7.26
C ASP A 532 36.82 -8.91 8.49
N ALA A 533 35.55 -8.83 8.94
CA ALA A 533 35.19 -8.06 10.12
C ALA A 533 35.52 -8.82 11.41
N SER A 534 36.26 -8.18 12.31
CA SER A 534 36.70 -8.79 13.58
C SER A 534 35.55 -8.84 14.57
N GLU A 535 35.22 -10.02 15.10
CA GLU A 535 34.35 -10.17 16.28
C GLU A 535 35.03 -9.53 17.49
N VAL A 536 34.23 -8.96 18.41
CA VAL A 536 34.73 -8.48 19.71
C VAL A 536 34.66 -9.60 20.76
N SER A 537 35.57 -9.59 21.72
CA SER A 537 35.74 -10.64 22.74
C SER A 537 34.79 -10.52 23.94
N PHE A 538 33.88 -9.54 23.91
CA PHE A 538 32.90 -9.28 24.96
C PHE A 538 31.48 -9.19 24.38
N ASP A 539 30.49 -9.54 25.19
CA ASP A 539 29.08 -9.38 24.84
C ASP A 539 28.62 -7.97 25.25
N PRO A 540 28.01 -7.20 24.33
CA PRO A 540 27.39 -5.92 24.68
C PRO A 540 26.28 -6.08 25.73
N LEU A 541 26.06 -5.04 26.54
CA LEU A 541 24.93 -5.02 27.47
C LEU A 541 23.61 -4.99 26.72
N SER A 542 22.61 -5.72 27.22
CA SER A 542 21.24 -5.54 26.76
C SER A 542 20.71 -4.15 27.14
N LEU A 543 19.71 -3.63 26.43
CA LEU A 543 19.11 -2.32 26.72
C LEU A 543 18.66 -2.18 28.20
N PRO A 544 17.98 -3.16 28.83
CA PRO A 544 17.64 -3.08 30.25
C PRO A 544 18.88 -3.01 31.17
N GLU A 545 19.93 -3.77 30.85
CA GLU A 545 21.18 -3.78 31.64
C GLU A 545 21.94 -2.46 31.50
N LEU A 546 21.98 -1.88 30.30
CA LEU A 546 22.55 -0.56 30.07
C LEU A 546 21.83 0.51 30.91
N LEU A 547 20.50 0.51 30.91
CA LEU A 547 19.68 1.48 31.63
C LEU A 547 19.76 1.31 33.15
N THR A 548 19.74 0.08 33.66
CA THR A 548 19.80 -0.20 35.12
C THR A 548 21.21 -0.16 35.70
N GLY A 549 22.22 -0.41 34.87
CA GLY A 549 23.63 -0.39 35.26
C GLY A 549 24.20 1.02 35.41
N SER A 550 23.60 2.02 34.74
CA SER A 550 24.14 3.37 34.63
C SER A 550 23.81 4.27 35.82
N ALA A 551 24.82 4.87 36.45
CA ALA A 551 24.66 5.82 37.55
C ALA A 551 24.27 7.25 37.10
N VAL A 552 23.33 7.38 36.16
CA VAL A 552 22.90 8.69 35.64
C VAL A 552 21.87 9.31 36.59
N ASP A 553 22.16 10.51 37.11
CA ASP A 553 21.26 11.29 37.97
C ASP A 553 20.22 12.04 37.11
N GLY A 554 18.99 11.53 37.02
CA GLY A 554 17.90 12.22 36.33
C GLY A 554 16.82 11.28 35.76
N SER A 555 15.73 11.85 35.25
CA SER A 555 14.77 11.08 34.45
C SER A 555 15.35 10.87 33.06
N THR A 556 15.55 9.62 32.66
CA THR A 556 16.03 9.21 31.33
C THR A 556 14.93 9.20 30.28
N GLY A 557 13.68 9.46 30.65
CA GLY A 557 12.52 9.28 29.75
C GLY A 557 12.20 7.80 29.45
N VAL A 558 13.03 6.88 29.95
CA VAL A 558 12.92 5.43 29.75
C VAL A 558 13.12 4.72 31.09
N ALA A 559 12.24 3.80 31.45
CA ALA A 559 12.31 3.03 32.68
C ALA A 559 12.32 1.52 32.40
N VAL A 560 13.05 0.77 33.23
CA VAL A 560 13.00 -0.69 33.26
C VAL A 560 12.00 -1.11 34.33
N GLN A 561 10.97 -1.84 33.93
CA GLN A 561 9.93 -2.33 34.81
C GLN A 561 10.41 -3.55 35.63
N PRO A 562 9.74 -3.88 36.76
CA PRO A 562 10.13 -5.01 37.60
C PRO A 562 10.12 -6.38 36.91
N ASP A 563 9.40 -6.52 35.80
CA ASP A 563 9.34 -7.72 34.98
C ASP A 563 10.45 -7.79 33.91
N GLY A 564 11.31 -6.77 33.84
CA GLY A 564 12.43 -6.66 32.89
C GLY A 564 12.08 -5.98 31.57
N THR A 565 10.83 -5.56 31.36
CA THR A 565 10.43 -4.80 30.17
C THR A 565 10.94 -3.36 30.23
N VAL A 566 11.21 -2.76 29.08
CA VAL A 566 11.64 -1.36 28.96
C VAL A 566 10.45 -0.54 28.49
N GLN A 567 10.19 0.62 29.09
CA GLN A 567 9.08 1.50 28.71
C GLN A 567 9.50 2.96 28.65
N LEU A 568 8.90 3.72 27.73
CA LEU A 568 8.91 5.18 27.77
C LEU A 568 8.10 5.65 29.00
N THR A 569 8.66 6.55 29.80
CA THR A 569 8.04 6.98 31.06
C THR A 569 6.77 7.79 30.84
N ASP A 570 6.72 8.55 29.76
CA ASP A 570 5.70 9.57 29.53
C ASP A 570 4.45 8.97 28.88
N SER A 571 4.63 8.03 27.95
CA SER A 571 3.54 7.32 27.27
C SER A 571 3.21 5.96 27.90
N GLY A 572 4.13 5.35 28.65
CA GLY A 572 4.02 3.96 29.11
C GLY A 572 4.26 2.93 28.00
N THR A 573 4.66 3.36 26.80
CA THR A 573 4.89 2.48 25.64
C THR A 573 6.08 1.57 25.87
N SER A 574 5.90 0.27 25.63
CA SER A 574 6.98 -0.72 25.76
C SER A 574 7.92 -0.66 24.56
N ILE A 575 9.21 -0.73 24.83
CA ILE A 575 10.30 -0.70 23.86
C ILE A 575 10.82 -2.13 23.68
N PRO A 576 10.78 -2.70 22.47
CA PRO A 576 11.44 -3.97 22.19
C PRO A 576 12.94 -3.86 22.46
N THR A 577 13.49 -4.84 23.16
CA THR A 577 14.92 -4.89 23.50
C THR A 577 15.75 -5.63 22.45
N GLU A 578 15.13 -6.04 21.35
CA GLU A 578 15.78 -6.77 20.25
C GLU A 578 16.52 -5.82 19.31
N PRO A 579 17.69 -6.21 18.76
CA PRO A 579 18.40 -5.44 17.74
C PRO A 579 17.56 -5.19 16.50
N GLY A 580 17.75 -4.04 15.86
CA GLY A 580 16.93 -3.52 14.76
C GLY A 580 15.83 -2.55 15.21
N THR A 581 15.77 -2.19 16.50
CA THR A 581 14.72 -1.30 17.05
C THR A 581 15.21 0.14 17.16
N ALA A 582 14.56 1.08 16.46
CA ALA A 582 14.79 2.52 16.55
C ALA A 582 13.56 3.23 17.13
N ILE A 583 13.74 3.95 18.23
CA ILE A 583 12.69 4.75 18.88
C ILE A 583 13.12 6.20 18.89
N ALA A 584 12.29 7.07 18.34
CA ALA A 584 12.42 8.51 18.50
C ALA A 584 11.26 9.03 19.36
N SER A 585 11.62 9.65 20.47
CA SER A 585 10.79 10.45 21.34
C SER A 585 11.56 11.73 21.65
N GLY A 586 10.88 12.81 22.06
CA GLY A 586 11.52 14.11 22.19
C GLY A 586 11.68 14.82 20.84
N GLU A 587 12.81 15.50 20.62
CA GLU A 587 12.97 16.46 19.52
C GLU A 587 14.13 16.11 18.58
N LEU A 588 13.87 16.07 17.28
CA LEU A 588 14.86 15.97 16.21
C LEU A 588 14.72 17.23 15.34
N ASP A 589 15.66 18.17 15.46
CA ASP A 589 15.56 19.51 14.89
C ASP A 589 16.71 19.81 13.91
N ALA A 590 16.43 19.64 12.62
CA ALA A 590 17.31 19.98 11.53
C ALA A 590 16.96 21.34 10.88
N ALA A 591 15.91 22.02 11.36
CA ALA A 591 15.45 23.26 10.75
C ALA A 591 16.54 24.33 10.68
N THR A 592 16.44 25.17 9.65
CA THR A 592 17.51 26.09 9.27
C THR A 592 16.99 27.49 9.01
N THR A 593 17.90 28.47 9.04
CA THR A 593 17.66 29.82 8.52
C THR A 593 18.40 30.11 7.23
N ASP A 594 19.22 29.16 6.74
CA ASP A 594 19.89 29.25 5.45
C ASP A 594 18.94 28.76 4.34
N PRO A 595 18.56 29.62 3.37
CA PRO A 595 17.67 29.24 2.26
C PRO A 595 18.30 28.28 1.25
N LEU A 596 19.62 28.03 1.32
CA LEU A 596 20.32 27.07 0.46
C LEU A 596 20.58 25.72 1.12
N ALA A 597 20.26 25.58 2.42
CA ALA A 597 20.46 24.34 3.13
C ALA A 597 19.30 23.36 2.88
N GLU A 598 19.62 22.08 2.80
CA GLU A 598 18.66 20.99 2.61
C GLU A 598 18.62 20.13 3.89
N PRO A 599 17.84 20.53 4.91
CA PRO A 599 17.81 19.83 6.18
C PRO A 599 17.23 18.41 6.03
N GLY A 600 17.81 17.45 6.75
CA GLY A 600 17.48 16.02 6.63
C GLY A 600 17.23 15.33 7.97
N ILE A 601 16.21 14.48 8.06
CA ILE A 601 15.97 13.63 9.24
C ILE A 601 15.69 12.19 8.79
N PHE A 602 16.46 11.25 9.31
CA PHE A 602 16.39 9.83 8.95
C PHE A 602 16.22 8.97 10.22
N VAL A 603 15.12 8.22 10.33
CA VAL A 603 14.88 7.29 11.44
C VAL A 603 14.62 5.89 10.87
N LEU A 604 15.61 5.01 10.99
CA LEU A 604 15.67 3.74 10.26
C LEU A 604 15.89 2.55 11.20
N GLY A 605 15.29 1.40 10.87
CA GLY A 605 15.40 0.16 11.63
C GLY A 605 14.43 -0.90 11.12
N ASP A 606 14.55 -2.13 11.62
CA ASP A 606 13.57 -3.21 11.38
C ASP A 606 12.23 -2.91 12.07
N ARG A 607 12.28 -2.28 13.24
CA ARG A 607 11.13 -1.78 14.00
C ARG A 607 11.38 -0.32 14.33
N VAL A 608 10.48 0.55 13.89
CA VAL A 608 10.59 2.00 14.08
C VAL A 608 9.36 2.53 14.79
N ALA A 609 9.56 3.40 15.80
CA ALA A 609 8.46 4.13 16.41
C ALA A 609 8.80 5.60 16.68
N LEU A 610 7.85 6.47 16.34
CA LEU A 610 7.82 7.88 16.72
C LEU A 610 6.72 8.04 17.78
N ILE A 611 7.12 8.33 19.02
CA ILE A 611 6.21 8.40 20.17
C ILE A 611 6.36 9.76 20.86
N GLY A 612 5.35 10.62 20.75
CA GLY A 612 5.41 12.00 21.22
C GLY A 612 6.62 12.76 20.68
N ALA A 613 7.01 12.44 19.44
CA ALA A 613 8.21 13.01 18.82
C ALA A 613 7.86 14.31 18.08
N THR A 614 8.82 15.23 18.04
CA THR A 614 8.79 16.38 17.14
C THR A 614 9.97 16.28 16.18
N LEU A 615 9.68 16.08 14.90
CA LEU A 615 10.68 16.10 13.84
C LEU A 615 10.51 17.43 13.08
N ASN A 616 11.56 18.24 13.01
CA ASN A 616 11.51 19.55 12.40
C ASN A 616 12.64 19.72 11.38
N ALA A 617 12.28 19.77 10.10
CA ALA A 617 13.16 20.04 8.97
C ALA A 617 12.63 21.23 8.14
N ASP A 618 11.98 22.21 8.78
CA ASP A 618 11.55 23.43 8.12
C ASP A 618 12.74 24.21 7.54
N GLY A 619 12.54 24.78 6.36
CA GLY A 619 13.51 25.63 5.67
C GLY A 619 12.88 26.94 5.19
N PRO A 620 13.63 28.05 5.11
CA PRO A 620 13.09 29.30 4.58
C PRO A 620 12.93 29.25 3.06
N GLY A 621 13.78 28.48 2.36
CA GLY A 621 13.66 28.20 0.93
C GLY A 621 12.80 26.96 0.70
N GLU A 622 13.45 25.81 0.54
CA GLU A 622 12.78 24.51 0.40
C GLU A 622 12.57 23.85 1.77
N GLY A 623 11.46 23.13 1.94
CA GLY A 623 11.29 22.25 3.10
C GLY A 623 12.21 21.03 3.03
N GLY A 624 12.59 20.49 4.18
CA GLY A 624 13.57 19.41 4.28
C GLY A 624 13.09 18.01 3.87
N ASN A 625 14.03 17.06 3.92
CA ASN A 625 13.81 15.66 3.61
C ASN A 625 13.71 14.81 4.88
N ILE A 626 12.56 14.15 5.09
CA ILE A 626 12.34 13.27 6.24
C ILE A 626 12.05 11.84 5.72
N ARG A 627 12.78 10.86 6.25
CA ARG A 627 12.63 9.43 5.91
C ARG A 627 12.51 8.61 7.19
N VAL A 628 11.38 7.93 7.38
CA VAL A 628 11.10 7.14 8.57
C VAL A 628 10.66 5.75 8.15
N GLY A 629 11.35 4.74 8.65
CA GLY A 629 11.09 3.34 8.34
C GLY A 629 11.55 2.92 6.95
N GLY A 630 11.51 3.78 5.93
CA GLY A 630 12.01 3.44 4.59
C GLY A 630 12.07 4.65 3.68
N ASP A 631 11.96 4.39 2.37
CA ASP A 631 12.03 5.40 1.31
C ASP A 631 10.91 5.15 0.30
N TYR A 632 10.83 5.98 -0.73
CA TYR A 632 9.73 6.02 -1.70
C TYR A 632 9.31 4.63 -2.20
N GLN A 633 8.06 4.25 -1.91
CA GLN A 633 7.45 2.95 -2.25
C GLN A 633 8.23 1.70 -1.79
N GLY A 634 9.13 1.86 -0.83
CA GLY A 634 10.09 0.82 -0.44
C GLY A 634 11.11 0.47 -1.55
N ARG A 635 11.26 1.30 -2.58
CA ARG A 635 12.05 1.04 -3.80
C ARG A 635 13.46 1.64 -3.76
N SER A 636 14.10 1.61 -2.61
CA SER A 636 15.42 2.24 -2.39
C SER A 636 16.48 1.27 -1.87
N VAL A 637 17.68 1.81 -1.70
CA VAL A 637 18.79 1.19 -0.97
C VAL A 637 18.68 1.40 0.53
N LEU A 638 17.85 2.35 0.98
CA LEU A 638 17.53 2.51 2.40
C LEU A 638 16.80 1.26 2.92
N PRO A 639 17.14 0.76 4.13
CA PRO A 639 16.44 -0.38 4.73
C PRO A 639 14.98 -0.02 5.00
N ALA A 640 14.07 -0.90 4.60
CA ALA A 640 12.66 -0.80 4.94
C ALA A 640 12.37 -1.49 6.28
N ALA A 641 11.61 -0.82 7.14
CA ALA A 641 11.13 -1.34 8.40
C ALA A 641 10.09 -2.43 8.14
N GLN A 642 10.05 -3.45 8.98
CA GLN A 642 8.92 -4.37 9.00
C GLN A 642 7.73 -3.72 9.73
N ASN A 643 7.99 -2.96 10.78
CA ASN A 643 6.94 -2.28 11.55
C ASN A 643 7.29 -0.80 11.76
N LEU A 644 6.36 0.08 11.44
CA LEU A 644 6.41 1.51 11.71
C LEU A 644 5.19 1.94 12.52
N VAL A 645 5.41 2.68 13.60
CA VAL A 645 4.36 3.29 14.41
C VAL A 645 4.63 4.78 14.59
N VAL A 646 3.64 5.61 14.26
CA VAL A 646 3.62 7.05 14.52
C VAL A 646 2.37 7.34 15.35
N ASP A 647 2.57 7.73 16.61
CA ASP A 647 1.46 7.99 17.53
C ASP A 647 0.76 9.33 17.24
N ASP A 648 -0.39 9.54 17.88
CA ASP A 648 -1.27 10.70 17.69
C ASP A 648 -0.70 12.01 18.25
N THR A 649 0.33 11.93 19.08
CA THR A 649 1.03 13.09 19.65
C THR A 649 2.29 13.49 18.87
N THR A 650 2.69 12.73 17.86
CA THR A 650 3.85 13.03 17.03
C THR A 650 3.52 14.11 15.98
N THR A 651 4.47 15.03 15.79
CA THR A 651 4.42 16.08 14.76
C THR A 651 5.69 16.04 13.91
N ILE A 652 5.51 16.12 12.59
CA ILE A 652 6.58 16.10 11.59
C ILE A 652 6.43 17.33 10.71
N ASN A 653 7.45 18.20 10.67
CA ASN A 653 7.42 19.45 9.93
C ASN A 653 8.55 19.48 8.89
N ALA A 654 8.19 19.78 7.65
CA ALA A 654 9.06 19.96 6.50
C ALA A 654 8.52 21.10 5.62
N ASN A 655 8.15 22.23 6.22
CA ASN A 655 7.56 23.36 5.54
C ASN A 655 8.62 24.21 4.84
N SER A 656 8.21 24.88 3.75
CA SER A 656 8.85 26.09 3.26
C SER A 656 8.24 27.32 3.96
N LEU A 657 9.07 28.07 4.68
CA LEU A 657 8.63 29.21 5.50
C LEU A 657 8.63 30.55 4.75
N GLU A 658 9.35 30.67 3.64
CA GLU A 658 9.34 31.84 2.77
C GLU A 658 9.01 31.43 1.32
N GLN A 659 9.92 31.63 0.36
CA GLN A 659 9.71 31.32 -1.05
C GLN A 659 10.39 29.99 -1.41
N GLY A 660 9.57 28.98 -1.72
CA GLY A 660 10.01 27.66 -2.17
C GLY A 660 8.94 26.60 -2.01
N ASP A 661 9.33 25.36 -2.27
CA ASP A 661 8.42 24.21 -2.23
C ASP A 661 8.46 23.55 -0.85
N GLY A 662 7.34 22.96 -0.44
CA GLY A 662 7.28 22.13 0.75
C GLY A 662 8.19 20.90 0.60
N GLY A 663 8.64 20.37 1.72
CA GLY A 663 9.60 19.28 1.77
C GLY A 663 9.04 17.91 1.43
N SER A 664 9.89 16.89 1.56
CA SER A 664 9.53 15.50 1.27
C SER A 664 9.54 14.65 2.53
N VAL A 665 8.40 14.06 2.89
CA VAL A 665 8.26 13.17 4.06
C VAL A 665 7.83 11.78 3.60
N ILE A 666 8.58 10.75 3.95
CA ILE A 666 8.23 9.35 3.61
C ILE A 666 8.18 8.51 4.88
N LEU A 667 7.02 7.91 5.12
CA LEU A 667 6.73 6.99 6.21
C LEU A 667 6.41 5.62 5.60
N TRP A 668 7.35 4.68 5.69
CA TRP A 668 7.25 3.38 5.01
C TRP A 668 7.53 2.19 5.94
N ALA A 669 6.76 1.11 5.78
CA ALA A 669 7.09 -0.21 6.30
C ALA A 669 6.66 -1.34 5.34
N ASP A 670 7.48 -2.37 5.19
CA ASP A 670 7.15 -3.56 4.40
C ASP A 670 6.03 -4.40 5.04
N GLY A 671 5.94 -4.44 6.37
CA GLY A 671 4.92 -5.17 7.10
C GLY A 671 3.73 -4.28 7.46
N LEU A 672 3.79 -3.62 8.62
CA LEU A 672 2.73 -2.76 9.14
C LEU A 672 3.22 -1.32 9.30
N ASN A 673 2.48 -0.37 8.73
CA ASN A 673 2.59 1.06 9.05
C ASN A 673 1.34 1.54 9.79
N VAL A 674 1.49 2.02 11.02
CA VAL A 674 0.43 2.68 11.80
C VAL A 674 0.72 4.17 11.89
N PHE A 675 -0.13 4.99 11.27
CA PHE A 675 0.01 6.44 11.25
C PHE A 675 -1.19 7.14 11.90
N LEU A 676 -0.94 7.74 13.07
CA LEU A 676 -1.93 8.51 13.84
C LEU A 676 -1.53 9.99 14.02
N GLY A 677 -0.30 10.36 13.67
CA GLY A 677 0.29 11.67 13.95
C GLY A 677 -0.04 12.76 12.92
N ASN A 678 0.77 13.82 12.93
CA ASN A 678 0.59 14.99 12.07
C ASN A 678 1.84 15.25 11.21
N VAL A 679 1.64 15.50 9.92
CA VAL A 679 2.70 15.91 8.98
C VAL A 679 2.34 17.25 8.36
N ASN A 680 3.26 18.21 8.39
CA ASN A 680 3.16 19.49 7.72
C ASN A 680 4.30 19.63 6.72
N ALA A 681 3.98 19.71 5.44
CA ALA A 681 4.94 19.99 4.37
C ALA A 681 4.37 21.09 3.47
N ARG A 682 4.04 22.24 4.07
CA ARG A 682 3.38 23.34 3.38
C ARG A 682 4.37 24.21 2.60
N ALA A 683 3.84 24.95 1.64
CA ALA A 683 4.53 26.07 0.99
C ALA A 683 3.75 27.38 1.15
N THR A 684 4.44 28.52 0.99
CA THR A 684 3.76 29.83 0.98
C THR A 684 3.34 30.21 -0.44
N ASP A 685 4.27 30.24 -1.40
CA ASP A 685 4.01 30.63 -2.81
C ASP A 685 4.45 29.56 -3.84
N GLY A 686 5.20 28.55 -3.41
CA GLY A 686 5.60 27.40 -4.21
C GLY A 686 4.58 26.26 -4.18
N THR A 687 5.03 25.07 -4.56
CA THR A 687 4.23 23.84 -4.49
C THR A 687 4.29 23.28 -3.08
N GLY A 688 3.16 22.87 -2.52
CA GLY A 688 3.17 22.08 -1.29
C GLY A 688 4.04 20.82 -1.45
N GLY A 689 4.45 20.25 -0.33
CA GLY A 689 5.40 19.15 -0.29
C GLY A 689 4.84 17.80 -0.73
N PHE A 690 5.72 16.80 -0.75
CA PHE A 690 5.37 15.42 -1.06
C PHE A 690 5.41 14.57 0.21
N VAL A 691 4.29 13.93 0.54
CA VAL A 691 4.16 13.06 1.71
C VAL A 691 3.68 11.68 1.27
N GLU A 692 4.40 10.64 1.67
CA GLU A 692 3.96 9.25 1.50
C GLU A 692 3.76 8.61 2.88
N VAL A 693 2.61 7.98 3.08
CA VAL A 693 2.28 7.21 4.30
C VAL A 693 1.76 5.84 3.89
N SER A 694 2.66 4.88 3.78
CA SER A 694 2.35 3.61 3.12
C SER A 694 2.98 2.41 3.81
N GLY A 695 2.48 1.22 3.46
CA GLY A 695 3.17 -0.01 3.76
C GLY A 695 2.92 -1.08 2.71
N ALA A 696 3.90 -1.96 2.48
CA ALA A 696 3.79 -2.96 1.42
C ALA A 696 2.66 -3.97 1.71
N ASP A 697 2.56 -4.44 2.95
CA ASP A 697 1.55 -5.42 3.35
C ASP A 697 0.34 -4.80 4.05
N SER A 698 0.52 -3.85 4.99
CA SER A 698 -0.59 -3.29 5.79
C SER A 698 -0.41 -1.83 6.21
N LEU A 699 -1.50 -1.05 6.19
CA LEU A 699 -1.55 0.36 6.57
C LEU A 699 -2.76 0.62 7.49
N VAL A 700 -2.52 1.36 8.58
CA VAL A 700 -3.56 2.02 9.38
C VAL A 700 -3.33 3.52 9.28
N PHE A 701 -4.29 4.25 8.71
CA PHE A 701 -4.19 5.70 8.51
C PHE A 701 -5.32 6.43 9.24
N ARG A 702 -4.96 7.19 10.27
CA ARG A 702 -5.89 8.05 11.03
C ARG A 702 -5.33 9.45 11.35
N GLY A 703 -4.09 9.73 10.94
CA GLY A 703 -3.44 11.02 11.17
C GLY A 703 -3.87 12.13 10.21
N GLN A 704 -3.17 13.27 10.31
CA GLN A 704 -3.37 14.45 9.47
C GLN A 704 -2.12 14.78 8.68
N VAL A 705 -2.29 15.14 7.42
CA VAL A 705 -1.24 15.57 6.51
C VAL A 705 -1.68 16.87 5.85
N ASP A 706 -0.84 17.89 5.98
CA ASP A 706 -1.01 19.17 5.33
C ASP A 706 0.10 19.42 4.31
N VAL A 707 -0.25 19.26 3.03
CA VAL A 707 0.59 19.53 1.86
C VAL A 707 0.04 20.72 1.06
N GLY A 708 -0.67 21.62 1.73
CA GLY A 708 -1.24 22.81 1.12
C GLY A 708 -0.20 23.86 0.73
N SER A 709 -0.62 24.78 -0.13
CA SER A 709 0.09 26.03 -0.43
C SER A 709 -0.89 27.20 -0.35
N ASP A 710 -0.46 28.32 0.23
CA ASP A 710 -1.32 29.49 0.45
C ASP A 710 -1.59 30.25 -0.88
N ASP A 711 -0.54 30.50 -1.68
CA ASP A 711 -0.58 31.23 -2.94
C ASP A 711 -0.05 30.41 -4.16
N GLY A 712 0.36 29.16 -3.96
CA GLY A 712 0.94 28.29 -4.99
C GLY A 712 0.15 27.00 -5.26
N ALA A 713 0.82 25.98 -5.81
CA ALA A 713 0.19 24.70 -6.15
C ALA A 713 0.08 23.78 -4.92
N ALA A 714 -0.95 22.95 -4.90
CA ALA A 714 -1.05 21.89 -3.90
C ALA A 714 0.11 20.88 -4.03
N GLY A 715 0.60 20.40 -2.89
CA GLY A 715 1.47 19.23 -2.81
C GLY A 715 0.67 17.92 -2.85
N THR A 716 1.31 16.81 -2.52
CA THR A 716 0.72 15.46 -2.68
C THR A 716 0.86 14.61 -1.42
N LEU A 717 -0.23 13.97 -1.02
CA LEU A 717 -0.29 12.82 -0.13
C LEU A 717 -0.46 11.53 -0.95
N LEU A 718 0.47 10.59 -0.82
CA LEU A 718 0.42 9.26 -1.43
C LEU A 718 0.18 8.17 -0.37
N LEU A 719 -0.80 7.29 -0.63
CA LEU A 719 -1.07 6.07 0.12
C LEU A 719 -1.12 4.89 -0.88
N ASP A 720 -0.17 3.96 -0.84
CA ASP A 720 -0.03 2.91 -1.87
C ASP A 720 0.16 1.46 -1.37
N PRO A 721 -0.64 0.99 -0.37
CA PRO A 721 -0.56 -0.41 0.06
C PRO A 721 -1.20 -1.39 -0.95
N VAL A 722 -1.06 -2.71 -0.74
CA VAL A 722 -1.58 -3.72 -1.68
C VAL A 722 -3.09 -3.63 -1.90
N ASN A 723 -3.88 -3.49 -0.82
CA ASN A 723 -5.31 -3.21 -0.87
C ASN A 723 -5.58 -1.95 -0.04
N ILE A 724 -6.66 -1.25 -0.34
CA ILE A 724 -7.12 -0.14 0.50
C ILE A 724 -8.56 -0.41 0.91
N VAL A 725 -8.84 -0.39 2.21
CA VAL A 725 -10.20 -0.36 2.74
C VAL A 725 -10.41 0.97 3.47
N ILE A 726 -11.45 1.70 3.07
CA ILE A 726 -11.86 2.96 3.69
C ILE A 726 -13.14 2.71 4.49
N ALA A 727 -13.10 2.94 5.80
CA ALA A 727 -14.19 2.61 6.72
C ALA A 727 -14.49 3.78 7.68
N PRO A 728 -15.70 3.83 8.30
CA PRO A 728 -16.03 4.86 9.28
C PRO A 728 -15.19 4.68 10.54
N GLY A 729 -14.76 5.80 11.13
CA GLY A 729 -13.95 5.78 12.34
C GLY A 729 -14.60 5.04 13.51
N GLY A 730 -13.81 4.21 14.18
CA GLY A 730 -14.22 3.49 15.40
C GLY A 730 -15.16 2.29 15.21
N THR A 731 -15.28 1.72 14.00
CA THR A 731 -16.19 0.59 13.71
C THR A 731 -15.56 -0.81 13.72
N GLY A 732 -14.42 -1.00 14.40
CA GLY A 732 -13.79 -2.31 14.54
C GLY A 732 -12.69 -2.34 15.59
N SER A 733 -12.42 -3.53 16.15
CA SER A 733 -11.25 -3.79 16.99
C SER A 733 -10.00 -3.81 16.10
N ASP A 734 -9.61 -2.65 15.61
CA ASP A 734 -8.42 -2.50 14.77
C ASP A 734 -7.21 -2.96 15.59
N PRO A 735 -6.48 -3.99 15.11
CA PRO A 735 -5.28 -4.45 15.79
C PRO A 735 -4.31 -3.28 15.99
N GLY A 736 -3.97 -2.97 17.24
CA GLY A 736 -3.03 -1.89 17.57
C GLY A 736 -3.65 -0.51 17.83
N VAL A 737 -4.98 -0.34 17.79
CA VAL A 737 -5.61 0.95 18.15
C VAL A 737 -6.48 0.87 19.42
N ASP A 738 -7.03 -0.31 19.73
CA ASP A 738 -7.81 -0.56 20.96
C ASP A 738 -7.01 -1.20 22.11
N ALA A 739 -5.85 -1.78 21.80
CA ALA A 739 -4.90 -2.29 22.78
C ALA A 739 -3.67 -1.39 22.76
N ALA A 740 -3.22 -0.99 23.95
CA ALA A 740 -2.09 -0.08 24.13
C ALA A 740 -0.95 -0.38 23.11
N LEU A 741 -0.49 0.68 22.43
CA LEU A 741 0.75 0.77 21.63
C LEU A 741 1.90 -0.19 22.04
N PRO A 742 2.14 -0.52 23.34
CA PRO A 742 3.14 -1.49 23.80
C PRO A 742 3.26 -2.86 23.11
N ASP A 743 2.22 -3.43 22.49
CA ASP A 743 2.36 -4.76 21.84
C ASP A 743 2.66 -4.68 20.32
N ILE A 744 2.58 -3.49 19.71
CA ILE A 744 2.66 -3.34 18.24
C ILE A 744 4.09 -3.55 17.72
N LEU A 745 5.09 -3.22 18.52
CA LEU A 745 6.49 -3.43 18.12
C LEU A 745 6.98 -4.86 18.41
N ALA A 746 6.18 -5.72 19.06
CA ALA A 746 6.62 -6.97 19.68
C ALA A 746 6.11 -8.28 19.03
N GLY A 747 5.31 -8.25 17.95
CA GLY A 747 4.75 -9.50 17.40
C GLY A 747 4.21 -9.46 15.97
N ASP A 748 4.08 -10.66 15.40
CA ASP A 748 3.47 -10.95 14.09
C ASP A 748 2.02 -10.44 14.04
N PHE A 749 1.75 -9.46 13.18
CA PHE A 749 0.39 -9.05 12.87
C PHE A 749 -0.23 -10.09 11.93
N PRO A 750 -1.30 -10.80 12.35
CA PRO A 750 -2.12 -11.51 11.39
C PRO A 750 -2.72 -10.44 10.47
N GLY A 751 -2.49 -10.56 9.16
CA GLY A 751 -3.00 -9.63 8.15
C GLY A 751 -4.53 -9.51 8.15
N GLU A 752 -5.05 -8.71 9.07
CA GLU A 752 -6.41 -8.20 9.08
C GLU A 752 -6.41 -6.80 8.43
N ASP A 753 -7.56 -6.45 7.87
CA ASP A 753 -7.67 -5.51 6.75
C ASP A 753 -7.09 -4.11 7.00
N ILE A 754 -6.46 -3.58 5.96
CA ILE A 754 -5.90 -2.23 5.85
C ILE A 754 -7.00 -1.21 6.04
N THR A 755 -6.94 -0.40 7.10
CA THR A 755 -8.04 0.52 7.44
C THR A 755 -7.57 1.98 7.36
N ILE A 756 -8.01 2.66 6.32
CA ILE A 756 -7.99 4.12 6.22
C ILE A 756 -9.28 4.64 6.84
N ASP A 757 -9.15 5.51 7.83
CA ASP A 757 -10.28 6.18 8.45
C ASP A 757 -10.89 7.23 7.50
N ALA A 758 -12.19 7.09 7.22
CA ALA A 758 -12.90 7.97 6.28
C ALA A 758 -12.97 9.43 6.76
N ASP A 759 -13.09 9.67 8.06
CA ASP A 759 -13.15 11.02 8.62
C ASP A 759 -11.76 11.67 8.53
N SER A 760 -10.69 10.93 8.84
CA SER A 760 -9.32 11.42 8.64
C SER A 760 -9.04 11.68 7.17
N LEU A 761 -9.38 10.77 6.25
CA LEU A 761 -9.12 10.93 4.81
C LEU A 761 -9.77 12.19 4.22
N THR A 762 -10.99 12.51 4.65
CA THR A 762 -11.78 13.63 4.10
C THR A 762 -11.34 15.02 4.62
N LEU A 763 -10.44 15.05 5.62
CA LEU A 763 -9.84 16.25 6.18
C LEU A 763 -8.48 16.62 5.55
N GLN A 764 -7.90 15.76 4.71
CA GLN A 764 -6.56 15.98 4.14
C GLN A 764 -6.57 17.12 3.10
N THR A 765 -5.45 17.85 3.00
CA THR A 765 -5.26 18.96 2.05
C THR A 765 -4.39 18.54 0.86
N GLY A 766 -4.38 19.35 -0.20
CA GLY A 766 -3.60 19.11 -1.42
C GLY A 766 -4.05 17.90 -2.23
N ASP A 767 -3.23 17.42 -3.16
CA ASP A 767 -3.52 16.22 -3.95
C ASP A 767 -3.53 14.98 -3.06
N ILE A 768 -4.64 14.22 -3.08
CA ILE A 768 -4.79 12.98 -2.32
C ILE A 768 -4.76 11.82 -3.31
N VAL A 769 -3.74 10.98 -3.22
CA VAL A 769 -3.47 9.89 -4.16
C VAL A 769 -3.47 8.56 -3.43
N LEU A 770 -4.42 7.69 -3.77
CA LEU A 770 -4.54 6.33 -3.25
C LEU A 770 -4.26 5.35 -4.36
N GLU A 771 -3.16 4.58 -4.28
CA GLU A 771 -2.71 3.65 -5.32
C GLU A 771 -2.62 2.21 -4.79
N ALA A 772 -3.72 1.47 -4.87
CA ALA A 772 -3.70 0.06 -4.51
C ALA A 772 -3.25 -0.80 -5.70
N THR A 773 -2.28 -1.69 -5.48
CA THR A 773 -1.91 -2.71 -6.51
C THR A 773 -3.01 -3.74 -6.74
N ASN A 774 -4.03 -3.82 -5.88
CA ASN A 774 -5.22 -4.64 -6.07
C ASN A 774 -6.47 -3.79 -5.82
N ASP A 775 -7.27 -4.06 -4.78
CA ASP A 775 -8.60 -3.46 -4.63
C ASP A 775 -8.59 -2.18 -3.78
N ILE A 776 -9.42 -1.20 -4.15
CA ILE A 776 -9.85 -0.09 -3.29
C ILE A 776 -11.32 -0.30 -2.94
N THR A 777 -11.64 -0.42 -1.66
CA THR A 777 -13.01 -0.66 -1.17
C THR A 777 -13.39 0.39 -0.15
N ILE A 778 -14.45 1.15 -0.42
CA ILE A 778 -15.15 1.93 0.61
C ILE A 778 -16.24 1.03 1.19
N THR A 779 -16.25 0.81 2.49
CA THR A 779 -17.21 -0.10 3.13
C THR A 779 -18.65 0.38 2.92
N ASP A 780 -19.59 -0.54 2.73
CA ASP A 780 -21.01 -0.23 2.52
C ASP A 780 -21.59 0.60 3.69
N GLY A 781 -22.28 1.70 3.37
CA GLY A 781 -22.78 2.67 4.34
C GLY A 781 -21.81 3.80 4.68
N THR A 782 -20.65 3.87 4.02
CA THR A 782 -19.63 4.92 4.20
C THR A 782 -19.65 5.88 3.02
N SER A 783 -19.97 7.14 3.28
CA SER A 783 -19.88 8.22 2.30
C SER A 783 -18.71 9.16 2.65
N LEU A 784 -18.03 9.67 1.63
CA LEU A 784 -16.88 10.56 1.77
C LEU A 784 -17.29 12.01 1.47
N PHE A 785 -17.14 12.90 2.45
CA PHE A 785 -17.47 14.31 2.33
C PHE A 785 -16.22 15.15 2.57
N PHE A 786 -15.49 15.47 1.49
CA PHE A 786 -14.26 16.25 1.59
C PHE A 786 -14.55 17.70 2.00
N SER A 787 -13.60 18.30 2.72
CA SER A 787 -13.79 19.62 3.33
C SER A 787 -13.70 20.77 2.30
N PRO A 788 -14.61 21.76 2.35
CA PRO A 788 -14.56 22.93 1.48
C PRO A 788 -13.36 23.82 1.80
N GLY A 789 -12.79 24.44 0.76
CA GLY A 789 -11.61 25.33 0.88
C GLY A 789 -10.26 24.60 0.83
N THR A 790 -10.26 23.29 0.64
CA THR A 790 -9.04 22.52 0.30
C THR A 790 -8.77 22.60 -1.20
N THR A 791 -7.52 22.83 -1.60
CA THR A 791 -7.07 22.80 -3.00
C THR A 791 -6.46 21.43 -3.33
N GLY A 792 -6.34 21.11 -4.61
CA GLY A 792 -5.81 19.83 -5.11
C GLY A 792 -6.89 18.86 -5.60
N SER A 793 -6.45 17.71 -6.08
CA SER A 793 -7.25 16.64 -6.68
C SER A 793 -7.39 15.44 -5.74
N ILE A 794 -8.29 14.52 -6.07
CA ILE A 794 -8.47 13.24 -5.38
C ILE A 794 -8.37 12.14 -6.41
N ARG A 795 -7.47 11.18 -6.21
CA ARG A 795 -7.23 10.07 -7.12
C ARG A 795 -7.32 8.75 -6.37
N PHE A 796 -8.17 7.86 -6.87
CA PHE A 796 -8.23 6.46 -6.48
C PHE A 796 -7.77 5.62 -7.68
N THR A 797 -6.66 4.90 -7.53
CA THR A 797 -6.14 3.97 -8.53
C THR A 797 -6.14 2.57 -7.94
N ALA A 798 -7.16 1.78 -8.25
CA ALA A 798 -7.09 0.33 -8.09
C ALA A 798 -6.31 -0.29 -9.28
N ASP A 799 -5.74 -1.49 -9.11
CA ASP A 799 -4.89 -2.14 -10.12
C ASP A 799 -3.70 -1.26 -10.57
N ALA A 800 -3.04 -0.59 -9.62
CA ALA A 800 -1.92 0.32 -9.91
C ALA A 800 -0.69 -0.39 -10.54
N ASP A 801 -0.61 -1.72 -10.50
CA ASP A 801 0.43 -2.49 -11.20
C ASP A 801 0.00 -2.95 -12.62
N GLU A 802 -1.17 -2.51 -13.09
CA GLU A 802 -1.75 -2.75 -14.41
C GLU A 802 -1.77 -4.24 -14.78
N ASN A 803 -2.06 -5.10 -13.80
CA ASN A 803 -2.08 -6.54 -14.00
C ASN A 803 -3.45 -7.04 -14.50
N GLY A 804 -4.46 -6.17 -14.52
CA GLY A 804 -5.85 -6.45 -14.87
C GLY A 804 -6.65 -6.98 -13.69
N ALA A 805 -6.14 -6.90 -12.47
CA ALA A 805 -6.80 -7.34 -11.24
C ALA A 805 -6.68 -6.26 -10.16
N GLY A 806 -7.85 -5.76 -9.74
CA GLY A 806 -7.98 -4.68 -8.78
C GLY A 806 -9.14 -3.78 -9.16
N GLY A 807 -10.19 -3.77 -8.34
CA GLY A 807 -11.39 -2.99 -8.57
C GLY A 807 -11.53 -1.85 -7.56
N PHE A 808 -12.21 -0.79 -7.98
CA PHE A 808 -12.79 0.19 -7.07
C PHE A 808 -14.23 -0.21 -6.74
N SER A 809 -14.59 -0.28 -5.45
CA SER A 809 -15.96 -0.57 -5.02
C SER A 809 -16.44 0.28 -3.84
N MET A 810 -17.72 0.64 -3.84
CA MET A 810 -18.44 1.26 -2.71
C MET A 810 -19.94 0.93 -2.75
N GLY A 811 -20.68 1.21 -1.67
CA GLY A 811 -22.12 1.00 -1.62
C GLY A 811 -22.89 1.81 -2.67
N ALA A 812 -23.89 1.21 -3.30
CA ALA A 812 -24.63 1.83 -4.42
C ALA A 812 -25.44 3.09 -4.02
N THR A 813 -25.70 3.29 -2.73
CA THR A 813 -26.38 4.47 -2.19
C THR A 813 -25.43 5.49 -1.56
N ASP A 814 -24.16 5.11 -1.39
CA ASP A 814 -23.15 5.96 -0.76
C ASP A 814 -22.71 7.06 -1.73
N SER A 815 -22.06 8.10 -1.22
CA SER A 815 -21.65 9.25 -2.01
C SER A 815 -20.21 9.66 -1.76
N ILE A 816 -19.52 10.10 -2.81
CA ILE A 816 -18.27 10.87 -2.72
C ILE A 816 -18.58 12.31 -3.12
N PHE A 817 -18.29 13.25 -2.24
CA PHE A 817 -18.50 14.67 -2.44
C PHE A 817 -17.16 15.42 -2.28
N THR A 818 -16.66 16.05 -3.34
CA THR A 818 -15.30 16.63 -3.35
C THR A 818 -15.24 18.16 -3.17
N GLU A 819 -16.38 18.83 -3.03
CA GLU A 819 -16.46 20.30 -2.85
C GLU A 819 -15.70 21.11 -3.93
N GLY A 820 -15.78 20.69 -5.19
CA GLY A 820 -15.17 21.40 -6.32
C GLY A 820 -13.77 20.91 -6.72
N ARG A 821 -13.25 19.88 -6.05
CA ARG A 821 -11.96 19.25 -6.41
C ARG A 821 -12.13 18.20 -7.50
N ASP A 822 -11.12 18.07 -8.34
CA ASP A 822 -11.08 17.03 -9.37
C ASP A 822 -11.08 15.64 -8.72
N LEU A 823 -11.83 14.69 -9.30
CA LEU A 823 -11.90 13.30 -8.88
C LEU A 823 -11.49 12.39 -10.04
N THR A 824 -10.48 11.55 -9.81
CA THR A 824 -10.11 10.46 -10.74
C THR A 824 -10.31 9.12 -10.04
N ILE A 825 -10.97 8.17 -10.71
CA ILE A 825 -11.07 6.78 -10.26
C ILE A 825 -10.62 5.88 -11.40
N GLN A 826 -9.68 4.99 -11.12
CA GLN A 826 -9.09 4.03 -12.05
C GLN A 826 -9.12 2.61 -11.48
N GLY A 827 -9.23 1.61 -12.35
CA GLY A 827 -9.01 0.19 -12.01
C GLY A 827 -9.58 -0.80 -13.01
N ALA A 828 -9.42 -2.09 -12.80
CA ALA A 828 -9.96 -3.12 -13.71
C ALA A 828 -11.50 -3.08 -13.80
N THR A 829 -12.16 -2.70 -12.71
CA THR A 829 -13.61 -2.44 -12.62
C THR A 829 -13.88 -1.29 -11.65
N ILE A 830 -14.91 -0.49 -11.92
CA ILE A 830 -15.42 0.55 -11.02
C ILE A 830 -16.89 0.26 -10.73
N GLU A 831 -17.22 0.00 -9.46
CA GLU A 831 -18.60 -0.06 -8.96
C GLU A 831 -18.80 1.01 -7.88
N ALA A 832 -19.41 2.14 -8.23
CA ALA A 832 -19.56 3.28 -7.34
C ALA A 832 -21.02 3.69 -7.07
N GLY A 833 -21.23 4.37 -5.95
CA GLY A 833 -22.47 5.07 -5.64
C GLY A 833 -22.58 6.40 -6.39
N ASN A 834 -22.97 7.47 -5.70
CA ASN A 834 -23.06 8.80 -6.28
C ASN A 834 -21.71 9.54 -6.20
N LEU A 835 -21.30 10.22 -7.27
CA LEU A 835 -20.06 10.99 -7.33
C LEU A 835 -20.40 12.45 -7.64
N ASN A 836 -19.94 13.37 -6.79
CA ASN A 836 -20.23 14.80 -6.91
C ASN A 836 -18.96 15.63 -6.75
N VAL A 837 -18.58 16.30 -7.84
CA VAL A 837 -17.43 17.21 -7.92
C VAL A 837 -17.84 18.69 -8.04
N GLY A 838 -19.11 19.01 -7.80
CA GLY A 838 -19.60 20.39 -7.82
C GLY A 838 -19.14 21.18 -6.59
N GLY A 839 -18.68 22.41 -6.80
CA GLY A 839 -18.26 23.32 -5.74
C GLY A 839 -19.40 24.20 -5.24
N GLY A 840 -20.20 23.72 -4.29
CA GLY A 840 -21.18 24.52 -3.54
C GLY A 840 -22.00 25.59 -4.32
N PHE A 841 -22.42 26.66 -3.64
CA PHE A 841 -23.13 27.80 -4.27
C PHE A 841 -22.17 28.84 -4.89
N ASP A 842 -20.95 28.95 -4.35
CA ASP A 842 -19.95 29.98 -4.67
C ASP A 842 -18.62 29.40 -5.22
N GLY A 843 -18.54 28.09 -5.47
CA GLY A 843 -17.32 27.39 -5.90
C GLY A 843 -17.31 26.99 -7.38
N LEU A 844 -16.11 26.79 -7.93
CA LEU A 844 -15.90 26.15 -9.23
C LEU A 844 -16.18 24.65 -9.11
N SER A 845 -16.69 24.03 -10.17
CA SER A 845 -16.78 22.57 -10.24
C SER A 845 -15.41 21.98 -10.62
N GLY A 846 -15.06 20.86 -10.01
CA GLY A 846 -13.95 20.02 -10.44
C GLY A 846 -14.36 19.12 -11.61
N ASN A 847 -13.38 18.45 -12.21
CA ASN A 847 -13.57 17.43 -13.25
C ASN A 847 -13.70 16.03 -12.64
N LEU A 848 -14.40 15.13 -13.33
CA LEU A 848 -14.53 13.73 -12.97
C LEU A 848 -13.98 12.84 -14.08
N LEU A 849 -13.01 11.99 -13.78
CA LEU A 849 -12.48 10.97 -14.69
C LEU A 849 -12.72 9.58 -14.10
N LEU A 850 -13.44 8.72 -14.81
CA LEU A 850 -13.58 7.30 -14.50
C LEU A 850 -12.97 6.49 -15.64
N GLU A 851 -11.96 5.68 -15.34
CA GLU A 851 -11.29 4.85 -16.33
C GLU A 851 -11.19 3.40 -15.83
N ALA A 852 -11.80 2.47 -16.56
CA ALA A 852 -11.77 1.06 -16.20
C ALA A 852 -11.68 0.11 -17.38
N ASP A 853 -10.92 -0.97 -17.24
CA ASP A 853 -10.73 -1.94 -18.33
C ASP A 853 -12.03 -2.63 -18.77
N ASN A 854 -12.88 -3.02 -17.80
CA ASN A 854 -14.00 -3.94 -18.06
C ASN A 854 -15.40 -3.42 -17.70
N LEU A 855 -15.54 -2.60 -16.65
CA LEU A 855 -16.84 -2.18 -16.15
C LEU A 855 -16.74 -0.84 -15.43
N ILE A 856 -17.61 0.08 -15.77
CA ILE A 856 -17.98 1.24 -14.95
C ILE A 856 -19.46 1.13 -14.65
N ARG A 857 -19.81 0.96 -13.37
CA ARG A 857 -21.18 1.04 -12.88
C ARG A 857 -21.25 2.10 -11.80
N THR A 858 -22.07 3.13 -11.99
CA THR A 858 -22.18 4.22 -11.01
C THR A 858 -23.63 4.66 -10.78
N GLY A 859 -23.85 5.29 -9.63
CA GLY A 859 -25.07 6.02 -9.31
C GLY A 859 -25.16 7.33 -10.09
N ARG A 860 -25.48 8.43 -9.39
CA ARG A 860 -25.54 9.77 -9.99
C ARG A 860 -24.14 10.39 -10.10
N LEU A 861 -23.81 10.95 -11.26
CA LEU A 861 -22.60 11.75 -11.48
C LEU A 861 -22.97 13.23 -11.56
N VAL A 862 -22.26 14.09 -10.83
CA VAL A 862 -22.51 15.54 -10.77
C VAL A 862 -21.21 16.33 -10.91
N ALA A 863 -21.12 17.21 -11.89
CA ALA A 863 -20.05 18.20 -12.07
C ALA A 863 -20.64 19.60 -12.34
N ARG A 864 -21.55 20.02 -11.47
CA ARG A 864 -22.35 21.24 -11.62
C ARG A 864 -21.62 22.48 -11.12
N GLY A 865 -21.67 23.57 -11.89
CA GLY A 865 -21.11 24.89 -11.52
C GLY A 865 -22.04 25.77 -10.66
N GLY A 866 -21.46 26.58 -9.76
CA GLY A 866 -22.16 27.52 -8.85
C GLY A 866 -22.83 28.73 -9.52
N GLY A 867 -23.53 29.56 -8.72
CA GLY A 867 -24.57 30.50 -9.20
C GLY A 867 -24.20 31.97 -9.42
N TYR A 868 -22.96 32.41 -9.11
CA TYR A 868 -22.53 33.81 -9.25
C TYR A 868 -21.09 33.94 -9.82
N GLY A 869 -20.92 34.36 -11.09
CA GLY A 869 -19.59 34.63 -11.68
C GLY A 869 -19.33 34.01 -13.06
N LEU A 870 -18.05 33.84 -13.44
CA LEU A 870 -17.64 33.06 -14.63
C LEU A 870 -17.89 31.57 -14.33
N ASN A 871 -19.13 31.14 -14.51
CA ASN A 871 -19.63 29.85 -14.05
C ASN A 871 -19.32 28.76 -15.08
N GLN A 872 -18.32 27.91 -14.79
CA GLN A 872 -17.99 26.75 -15.62
C GLN A 872 -18.29 25.45 -14.85
N ALA A 873 -19.14 24.61 -15.43
CA ALA A 873 -19.31 23.23 -14.99
C ALA A 873 -18.04 22.41 -15.29
N GLY A 874 -17.80 21.35 -14.52
CA GLY A 874 -16.68 20.46 -14.73
C GLY A 874 -16.93 19.44 -15.84
N ASN A 875 -15.87 18.85 -16.37
CA ASN A 875 -15.99 17.78 -17.35
C ASN A 875 -16.22 16.42 -16.67
N ILE A 876 -16.89 15.50 -17.36
CA ILE A 876 -17.01 14.09 -16.96
C ILE A 876 -16.48 13.22 -18.10
N ASP A 877 -15.41 12.49 -17.85
CA ASP A 877 -14.81 11.56 -18.81
C ASP A 877 -15.00 10.12 -18.32
N LEU A 878 -15.62 9.27 -19.14
CA LEU A 878 -15.91 7.87 -18.82
C LEU A 878 -15.26 6.96 -19.87
N LEU A 879 -14.22 6.23 -19.46
CA LEU A 879 -13.38 5.43 -20.36
C LEU A 879 -13.43 3.96 -19.95
N SER A 880 -14.07 3.13 -20.77
CA SER A 880 -14.06 1.67 -20.62
C SER A 880 -14.07 0.98 -21.99
N PRO A 881 -12.95 1.06 -22.74
CA PRO A 881 -12.91 0.74 -24.17
C PRO A 881 -13.25 -0.72 -24.52
N ASN A 882 -13.24 -1.64 -23.54
CA ASN A 882 -13.61 -3.05 -23.73
C ASN A 882 -14.77 -3.49 -22.82
N GLY A 883 -15.50 -2.52 -22.24
CA GLY A 883 -16.38 -2.73 -21.09
C GLY A 883 -17.76 -2.10 -21.18
N LEU A 884 -18.58 -2.38 -20.16
CA LEU A 884 -19.90 -1.76 -19.98
C LEU A 884 -19.76 -0.49 -19.14
N ILE A 885 -20.42 0.59 -19.57
CA ILE A 885 -20.67 1.78 -18.75
C ILE A 885 -22.18 1.85 -18.43
N ASP A 886 -22.57 1.70 -17.16
CA ASP A 886 -23.96 1.75 -16.66
C ASP A 886 -24.07 2.81 -15.56
N VAL A 887 -24.64 3.97 -15.90
CA VAL A 887 -24.75 5.14 -15.01
C VAL A 887 -26.23 5.43 -14.71
N LEU A 888 -26.55 5.79 -13.47
CA LEU A 888 -27.95 6.13 -13.13
C LEU A 888 -28.38 7.45 -13.77
N SER A 889 -27.63 8.53 -13.56
CA SER A 889 -27.91 9.87 -14.11
C SER A 889 -26.65 10.74 -14.13
N ILE A 890 -26.59 11.73 -15.02
CA ILE A 890 -25.43 12.61 -15.21
C ILE A 890 -25.91 14.08 -15.22
N ASP A 891 -25.23 14.95 -14.47
CA ASP A 891 -25.52 16.38 -14.37
C ASP A 891 -24.23 17.20 -14.49
N VAL A 892 -24.05 17.90 -15.62
CA VAL A 892 -22.89 18.80 -15.90
C VAL A 892 -23.36 20.23 -16.18
N SER A 893 -24.44 20.65 -15.51
CA SER A 893 -25.09 21.95 -15.73
C SER A 893 -24.35 23.13 -15.05
N ALA A 894 -24.57 24.36 -15.53
CA ALA A 894 -24.12 25.59 -14.87
C ALA A 894 -25.27 26.61 -14.83
N PHE A 895 -25.43 27.34 -13.72
CA PHE A 895 -26.52 28.31 -13.52
C PHE A 895 -26.00 29.75 -13.60
N ASP A 896 -26.72 30.67 -14.25
CA ASP A 896 -26.47 32.13 -14.16
C ASP A 896 -27.72 32.85 -13.64
N PHE A 897 -27.61 33.55 -12.50
CA PHE A 897 -28.63 34.46 -11.98
C PHE A 897 -28.36 35.90 -12.49
N GLY A 898 -28.27 36.08 -13.81
CA GLY A 898 -28.09 37.37 -14.47
C GLY A 898 -28.80 37.40 -15.83
N GLY A 899 -29.81 38.25 -15.98
CA GLY A 899 -30.61 38.31 -17.21
C GLY A 899 -29.80 38.59 -18.49
N ASP A 900 -30.28 37.98 -19.59
CA ASP A 900 -29.95 38.26 -21.00
C ASP A 900 -28.54 37.92 -21.52
N LEU A 901 -27.83 36.95 -20.94
CA LEU A 901 -26.65 36.34 -21.59
C LEU A 901 -26.92 34.86 -21.93
N PRO A 902 -26.69 34.40 -23.19
CA PRO A 902 -26.78 32.98 -23.53
C PRO A 902 -25.70 32.21 -22.76
N VAL A 903 -26.05 31.03 -22.23
CA VAL A 903 -25.13 30.08 -21.60
C VAL A 903 -23.92 29.86 -22.53
N VAL A 904 -22.74 30.34 -22.15
CA VAL A 904 -21.48 30.11 -22.87
C VAL A 904 -20.61 29.19 -22.02
N GLY A 905 -20.89 27.87 -22.09
CA GLY A 905 -19.99 26.83 -21.58
C GLY A 905 -20.63 25.89 -20.55
N GLY A 906 -21.12 24.74 -21.00
CA GLY A 906 -21.32 23.56 -20.15
C GLY A 906 -20.07 22.69 -20.12
N GLY A 907 -19.97 21.79 -19.14
CA GLY A 907 -18.94 20.75 -19.13
C GLY A 907 -19.11 19.77 -20.29
N THR A 908 -18.04 19.10 -20.69
CA THR A 908 -18.08 18.06 -21.74
C THR A 908 -18.26 16.68 -21.07
N LEU A 909 -19.12 15.85 -21.66
CA LEU A 909 -19.18 14.40 -21.35
C LEU A 909 -18.49 13.63 -22.47
N THR A 910 -17.40 12.95 -22.16
CA THR A 910 -16.74 12.01 -23.07
C THR A 910 -17.06 10.59 -22.65
N VAL A 911 -17.45 9.73 -23.60
CA VAL A 911 -17.73 8.32 -23.32
C VAL A 911 -17.02 7.46 -24.36
N ASP A 912 -16.19 6.54 -23.91
CA ASP A 912 -15.54 5.53 -24.74
C ASP A 912 -15.84 4.14 -24.17
N ALA A 913 -16.75 3.39 -24.79
CA ALA A 913 -17.13 2.03 -24.33
C ALA A 913 -17.85 1.19 -25.37
N ASP A 914 -17.87 -0.14 -25.18
CA ASP A 914 -18.64 -1.07 -26.01
C ASP A 914 -20.16 -0.86 -25.86
N LEU A 915 -20.62 -0.56 -24.65
CA LEU A 915 -22.04 -0.34 -24.33
C LEU A 915 -22.18 0.76 -23.28
N PHE A 916 -22.94 1.82 -23.61
CA PHE A 916 -23.26 2.91 -22.70
C PHE A 916 -24.75 2.93 -22.34
N ARG A 917 -25.08 2.90 -21.04
CA ARG A 917 -26.44 2.96 -20.50
C ARG A 917 -26.61 4.11 -19.50
N VAL A 918 -27.63 4.94 -19.73
CA VAL A 918 -28.07 5.98 -18.76
C VAL A 918 -29.55 5.78 -18.45
N ARG A 919 -29.95 5.82 -17.17
CA ARG A 919 -31.32 5.53 -16.72
C ARG A 919 -32.13 6.75 -16.22
N GLY A 920 -31.55 7.96 -16.28
CA GLY A 920 -32.08 9.22 -15.72
C GLY A 920 -31.91 10.46 -16.63
N ILE A 921 -32.28 11.64 -16.12
CA ILE A 921 -32.33 12.94 -16.83
C ILE A 921 -30.90 13.44 -17.12
N LEU A 922 -30.66 13.95 -18.33
CA LEU A 922 -29.49 14.76 -18.69
C LEU A 922 -29.96 16.23 -18.70
N ASP A 923 -29.47 17.11 -17.84
CA ASP A 923 -29.93 18.51 -17.79
C ASP A 923 -28.89 19.47 -18.41
N ASP A 924 -29.34 20.28 -19.37
CA ASP A 924 -28.65 21.41 -20.04
C ASP A 924 -27.13 21.30 -20.21
N SER A 925 -26.71 20.19 -20.82
CA SER A 925 -25.30 19.83 -20.99
C SER A 925 -24.82 20.07 -22.43
N THR A 926 -23.70 20.76 -22.66
CA THR A 926 -23.02 20.77 -23.97
C THR A 926 -22.28 19.45 -24.18
N VAL A 927 -22.96 18.44 -24.73
CA VAL A 927 -22.53 17.04 -24.70
C VAL A 927 -22.31 16.52 -26.11
N SER A 928 -21.06 16.16 -26.43
CA SER A 928 -20.71 15.39 -27.60
C SER A 928 -20.34 13.98 -27.15
N ILE A 929 -21.26 13.03 -27.27
CA ILE A 929 -20.95 11.61 -27.03
C ILE A 929 -20.18 11.10 -28.26
N ASP A 930 -18.84 11.04 -28.21
CA ASP A 930 -17.97 10.47 -29.27
C ASP A 930 -17.49 9.06 -28.86
N ALA A 931 -18.40 8.08 -28.92
CA ALA A 931 -18.07 6.68 -28.65
C ALA A 931 -17.44 6.05 -29.92
N ARG A 932 -16.12 5.89 -29.94
CA ARG A 932 -15.37 5.39 -31.11
C ARG A 932 -15.28 3.87 -31.14
N ASP A 933 -15.31 3.34 -32.36
CA ASP A 933 -15.07 1.95 -32.75
C ASP A 933 -15.86 0.86 -31.96
N ALA A 934 -17.15 0.71 -32.33
CA ALA A 934 -18.08 -0.42 -32.06
C ALA A 934 -19.17 -0.24 -30.97
N SER A 935 -19.31 0.95 -30.41
CA SER A 935 -20.23 1.24 -29.30
C SER A 935 -21.72 1.23 -29.65
N VAL A 936 -22.54 0.64 -28.76
CA VAL A 936 -24.00 0.83 -28.72
C VAL A 936 -24.34 1.83 -27.60
N VAL A 937 -25.05 2.91 -27.95
CA VAL A 937 -25.56 3.92 -27.01
C VAL A 937 -27.03 3.63 -26.71
N SER A 938 -27.37 3.42 -25.44
CA SER A 938 -28.76 3.25 -24.99
C SER A 938 -29.09 4.23 -23.87
N ILE A 939 -29.98 5.17 -24.15
CA ILE A 939 -30.45 6.16 -23.16
C ILE A 939 -31.89 5.83 -22.80
N THR A 940 -32.17 5.71 -21.50
CA THR A 940 -33.53 5.54 -20.98
C THR A 940 -33.92 6.81 -20.23
N HIS A 941 -34.98 7.50 -20.67
CA HIS A 941 -35.46 8.73 -20.05
C HIS A 941 -36.89 8.57 -19.53
N ARG A 942 -37.22 9.30 -18.46
CA ARG A 942 -38.57 9.36 -17.85
C ARG A 942 -39.23 10.73 -18.03
N GLY A 943 -38.50 11.76 -18.42
CA GLY A 943 -39.03 13.12 -18.58
C GLY A 943 -39.32 13.87 -17.26
N GLY A 944 -39.13 13.23 -16.11
CA GLY A 944 -39.38 13.86 -14.81
C GLY A 944 -40.88 14.14 -14.58
N PRO A 945 -41.23 14.86 -13.50
CA PRO A 945 -42.63 15.05 -13.08
C PRO A 945 -43.54 15.66 -14.16
N ASP A 946 -42.97 16.45 -15.06
CA ASP A 946 -43.65 17.17 -16.13
C ASP A 946 -43.54 16.49 -17.50
N ASN A 947 -43.02 15.25 -17.56
CA ASN A 947 -42.92 14.46 -18.80
C ASN A 947 -42.14 15.15 -19.93
N ILE A 948 -41.11 15.90 -19.56
CA ILE A 948 -40.30 16.71 -20.46
C ILE A 948 -39.63 15.81 -21.50
N PRO A 949 -39.82 16.05 -22.81
CA PRO A 949 -39.17 15.27 -23.86
C PRO A 949 -37.65 15.28 -23.72
N PHE A 950 -36.99 14.17 -24.04
CA PHE A 950 -35.54 14.17 -24.21
C PHE A 950 -35.19 14.93 -25.50
N THR A 951 -34.39 15.98 -25.40
CA THR A 951 -34.07 16.85 -26.53
C THR A 951 -32.60 16.79 -26.93
N ILE A 952 -32.34 16.85 -28.23
CA ILE A 952 -31.01 17.07 -28.78
C ILE A 952 -31.09 18.39 -29.55
N ALA A 953 -30.38 19.42 -29.10
CA ALA A 953 -30.53 20.77 -29.63
C ALA A 953 -29.18 21.46 -29.87
N ALA A 954 -29.10 22.24 -30.94
CA ALA A 954 -27.87 22.94 -31.34
C ALA A 954 -27.48 24.14 -30.43
N GLY A 955 -28.28 24.46 -29.41
CA GLY A 955 -28.11 25.64 -28.56
C GLY A 955 -28.43 25.44 -27.08
N GLY A 956 -28.37 24.20 -26.57
CA GLY A 956 -28.73 23.85 -25.19
C GLY A 956 -30.06 23.12 -25.10
N ALA A 957 -30.19 22.20 -24.14
CA ALA A 957 -31.41 21.46 -23.84
C ALA A 957 -31.96 21.97 -22.51
N VAL A 958 -33.08 22.69 -22.53
CA VAL A 958 -33.48 23.55 -21.40
C VAL A 958 -33.70 22.78 -20.08
N GLU A 959 -34.16 21.51 -20.12
CA GLU A 959 -34.54 20.74 -18.91
C GLU A 959 -34.50 19.19 -19.03
N ASN A 960 -34.21 18.58 -20.19
CA ASN A 960 -34.00 17.13 -20.34
C ASN A 960 -33.45 16.84 -21.74
N GLY A 961 -32.18 16.46 -21.86
CA GLY A 961 -31.51 16.29 -23.13
C GLY A 961 -30.01 16.58 -23.15
N THR A 962 -29.47 16.69 -24.35
CA THR A 962 -28.06 17.00 -24.63
C THR A 962 -28.00 18.12 -25.67
N ALA A 963 -27.06 19.03 -25.56
CA ALA A 963 -26.73 19.96 -26.64
C ALA A 963 -25.64 19.35 -27.53
N GLY A 964 -25.79 19.43 -28.86
CA GLY A 964 -24.80 18.89 -29.80
C GLY A 964 -25.33 17.71 -30.59
N GLN A 965 -24.63 16.57 -30.56
CA GLN A 965 -24.97 15.34 -31.30
C GLN A 965 -24.61 14.10 -30.46
N ILE A 966 -25.32 12.99 -30.69
CA ILE A 966 -24.97 11.67 -30.17
C ILE A 966 -24.31 10.87 -31.30
N LEU A 967 -23.09 10.37 -31.06
CA LEU A 967 -22.36 9.52 -32.00
C LEU A 967 -22.24 8.10 -31.44
N ALA A 968 -22.50 7.09 -32.27
CA ALA A 968 -22.29 5.68 -31.93
C ALA A 968 -21.73 4.92 -33.13
N GLY A 969 -20.40 4.75 -33.17
CA GLY A 969 -19.71 4.25 -34.36
C GLY A 969 -19.85 5.22 -35.54
N ALA A 970 -20.45 4.78 -36.65
CA ALA A 970 -20.69 5.63 -37.83
C ALA A 970 -22.06 6.36 -37.81
N GLU A 971 -22.89 6.11 -36.79
CA GLU A 971 -24.22 6.71 -36.66
C GLU A 971 -24.15 8.05 -35.94
N ILE A 972 -24.88 9.05 -36.46
CA ILE A 972 -24.96 10.41 -35.93
C ILE A 972 -26.42 10.75 -35.71
N LEU A 973 -26.78 11.13 -34.49
CA LEU A 973 -28.09 11.68 -34.14
C LEU A 973 -27.92 13.13 -33.68
N ASP A 974 -28.43 14.09 -34.44
CA ASP A 974 -28.05 15.50 -34.37
C ASP A 974 -29.06 16.42 -33.68
N VAL A 975 -30.30 16.52 -34.17
CA VAL A 975 -31.33 17.39 -33.57
C VAL A 975 -32.65 16.64 -33.54
N GLY A 976 -33.30 16.63 -32.38
CA GLY A 976 -34.57 15.93 -32.20
C GLY A 976 -35.19 16.14 -30.84
N ALA A 977 -36.50 15.90 -30.74
CA ALA A 977 -37.21 15.85 -29.47
C ALA A 977 -37.94 14.51 -29.38
N PHE A 978 -37.72 13.79 -28.29
CA PHE A 978 -38.19 12.42 -28.07
C PHE A 978 -39.11 12.42 -26.84
N PRO A 979 -40.44 12.39 -27.04
CA PRO A 979 -41.39 12.50 -25.95
C PRO A 979 -41.40 11.24 -25.08
N VAL A 980 -41.89 11.38 -23.85
CA VAL A 980 -42.27 10.21 -23.04
C VAL A 980 -43.46 9.53 -23.72
N LEU A 981 -43.33 8.24 -24.04
CA LEU A 981 -44.40 7.51 -24.71
C LEU A 981 -45.41 6.97 -23.70
N PRO A 982 -46.72 7.02 -24.00
CA PRO A 982 -47.82 6.51 -23.16
C PRO A 982 -47.62 5.14 -22.46
N ALA A 983 -46.95 4.19 -23.11
CA ALA A 983 -46.71 2.84 -22.57
C ALA A 983 -45.22 2.57 -22.31
N GLY A 984 -44.39 3.62 -22.34
CA GLY A 984 -42.95 3.52 -22.57
C GLY A 984 -42.62 2.88 -23.91
N GLY A 985 -41.33 2.77 -24.21
CA GLY A 985 -40.83 2.12 -25.41
C GLY A 985 -39.76 2.92 -26.13
N ASP A 986 -39.22 2.32 -27.18
CA ASP A 986 -38.11 2.89 -27.93
C ASP A 986 -38.61 3.99 -28.87
N ALA A 987 -37.87 5.09 -28.93
CA ALA A 987 -38.08 6.18 -29.85
C ALA A 987 -37.92 5.69 -31.30
N VAL A 988 -38.75 6.21 -32.19
CA VAL A 988 -38.68 5.91 -33.61
C VAL A 988 -37.95 7.03 -34.32
N PHE A 989 -36.80 6.72 -34.91
CA PHE A 989 -35.98 7.68 -35.64
C PHE A 989 -36.42 7.81 -37.12
N PRO A 990 -36.27 8.99 -37.74
CA PRO A 990 -36.53 9.17 -39.17
C PRO A 990 -35.67 8.30 -40.08
N THR A 991 -34.45 7.98 -39.62
CA THR A 991 -33.51 7.05 -40.24
C THR A 991 -33.27 5.91 -39.26
N ALA A 992 -33.31 4.66 -39.69
CA ALA A 992 -33.05 3.53 -38.80
C ALA A 992 -31.61 3.59 -38.26
N LEU A 993 -31.49 3.64 -36.93
CA LEU A 993 -30.24 3.59 -36.18
C LEU A 993 -30.16 2.21 -35.51
N ASN A 994 -29.04 1.51 -35.63
CA ASN A 994 -28.82 0.19 -35.03
C ASN A 994 -28.01 0.28 -33.74
N ASN A 995 -27.23 1.35 -33.58
CA ASN A 995 -26.30 1.54 -32.47
C ASN A 995 -26.78 2.63 -31.50
N ILE A 996 -27.85 3.36 -31.80
CA ILE A 996 -28.45 4.36 -30.90
C ILE A 996 -29.88 3.93 -30.58
N THR A 997 -30.17 3.72 -29.29
CA THR A 997 -31.52 3.47 -28.77
C THR A 997 -31.87 4.52 -27.72
N LEU A 998 -32.90 5.32 -27.98
CA LEU A 998 -33.52 6.18 -26.96
C LEU A 998 -34.81 5.48 -26.52
N ARG A 999 -34.98 5.25 -25.23
CA ARG A 999 -36.16 4.59 -24.67
C ARG A 999 -36.83 5.49 -23.66
N SER A 1000 -38.12 5.73 -23.84
CA SER A 1000 -38.93 6.34 -22.79
C SER A 1000 -39.44 5.26 -21.83
N VAL A 1001 -39.53 5.58 -20.55
CA VAL A 1001 -40.23 4.77 -19.54
C VAL A 1001 -41.41 5.60 -19.06
N ASN A 1002 -42.60 5.00 -19.11
CA ASN A 1002 -43.83 5.54 -18.57
C ASN A 1002 -44.61 4.41 -17.90
N GLY A 1003 -44.97 4.55 -16.63
CA GLY A 1003 -45.67 3.57 -15.82
C GLY A 1003 -47.07 4.06 -15.45
N ALA A 1004 -48.10 3.26 -15.72
CA ALA A 1004 -49.44 3.67 -15.31
C ALA A 1004 -49.58 3.77 -13.79
N PRO A 1005 -50.28 4.81 -13.27
CA PRO A 1005 -50.60 4.91 -11.87
C PRO A 1005 -51.27 3.64 -11.39
N VAL A 1006 -50.97 3.20 -10.18
CA VAL A 1006 -51.53 1.97 -9.64
C VAL A 1006 -52.71 2.32 -8.73
N ILE A 1007 -53.92 1.91 -9.12
CA ILE A 1007 -55.10 1.96 -8.23
C ILE A 1007 -55.14 0.67 -7.40
N PRO A 1008 -55.00 0.74 -6.06
CA PRO A 1008 -55.09 -0.43 -5.21
C PRO A 1008 -56.53 -0.96 -5.13
N ASN A 1009 -56.68 -2.28 -5.08
CA ASN A 1009 -57.97 -2.98 -4.89
C ASN A 1009 -59.06 -2.65 -5.95
N PRO A 1010 -58.78 -2.82 -7.26
CA PRO A 1010 -59.78 -2.57 -8.31
C PRO A 1010 -60.99 -3.51 -8.16
N GLY A 1011 -62.17 -3.01 -8.55
CA GLY A 1011 -63.40 -3.81 -8.58
C GLY A 1011 -64.09 -4.04 -7.23
N GLN A 1012 -64.01 -3.09 -6.30
CA GLN A 1012 -64.72 -3.18 -5.02
C GLN A 1012 -66.24 -3.32 -5.20
N VAL A 1013 -66.84 -4.21 -4.43
CA VAL A 1013 -68.29 -4.50 -4.46
C VAL A 1013 -68.92 -4.15 -3.12
N PHE A 1014 -69.92 -3.27 -3.16
CA PHE A 1014 -70.70 -2.88 -1.99
C PHE A 1014 -72.04 -3.63 -2.00
N PRO A 1015 -72.31 -4.51 -1.02
CA PRO A 1015 -73.55 -5.27 -0.96
C PRO A 1015 -74.75 -4.38 -0.58
N SER A 1016 -75.92 -4.67 -1.15
CA SER A 1016 -77.20 -4.01 -0.83
C SER A 1016 -78.25 -5.05 -0.48
N GLU A 1017 -79.07 -4.77 0.54
CA GLU A 1017 -80.26 -5.57 0.84
C GLU A 1017 -81.49 -4.93 0.19
N ASN A 1018 -82.12 -5.66 -0.73
CA ASN A 1018 -83.50 -5.49 -1.20
C ASN A 1018 -84.04 -4.04 -1.25
N GLY A 1019 -83.43 -3.19 -2.09
CA GLY A 1019 -83.90 -1.81 -2.32
C GLY A 1019 -83.34 -0.76 -1.35
N ALA A 1020 -82.49 -1.13 -0.40
CA ALA A 1020 -81.84 -0.20 0.51
C ALA A 1020 -80.75 0.62 -0.17
N ALA A 1021 -80.62 1.88 0.25
CA ALA A 1021 -79.54 2.76 -0.18
C ALA A 1021 -78.17 2.21 0.27
N VAL A 1022 -77.18 2.33 -0.59
CA VAL A 1022 -75.79 1.91 -0.37
C VAL A 1022 -74.93 3.14 -0.22
N LEU A 1023 -74.25 3.26 0.91
CA LEU A 1023 -73.24 4.29 1.13
C LEU A 1023 -71.88 3.79 0.65
N ILE A 1024 -71.23 4.59 -0.20
CA ILE A 1024 -69.90 4.37 -0.74
C ILE A 1024 -69.03 5.50 -0.22
N ASN A 1025 -68.19 5.19 0.77
CA ASN A 1025 -67.25 6.14 1.35
C ASN A 1025 -65.93 6.08 0.56
N ILE A 1026 -65.51 7.19 -0.04
CA ILE A 1026 -64.32 7.21 -0.91
C ILE A 1026 -63.03 6.91 -0.13
N ALA A 1027 -62.96 7.25 1.16
CA ALA A 1027 -61.83 6.89 2.02
C ALA A 1027 -61.67 5.36 2.19
N GLU A 1028 -62.77 4.60 2.14
CA GLU A 1028 -62.75 3.14 2.30
C GLU A 1028 -62.30 2.39 1.04
N LEU A 1029 -62.26 3.08 -0.10
CA LEU A 1029 -61.75 2.54 -1.37
C LEU A 1029 -60.23 2.37 -1.39
N GLY A 1030 -59.50 2.80 -0.35
CA GLY A 1030 -58.03 2.75 -0.30
C GLY A 1030 -57.35 3.74 -1.26
N THR A 1031 -58.09 4.76 -1.70
CA THR A 1031 -57.66 5.72 -2.73
C THR A 1031 -56.51 6.65 -2.30
N GLY A 1032 -56.22 6.76 -1.00
CA GLY A 1032 -55.03 7.43 -0.48
C GLY A 1032 -53.71 6.66 -0.70
N ALA A 1033 -53.77 5.46 -1.27
CA ALA A 1033 -52.62 4.63 -1.60
C ALA A 1033 -52.43 4.44 -3.13
N ILE A 1034 -53.02 5.33 -3.95
CA ILE A 1034 -52.69 5.39 -5.37
C ILE A 1034 -51.21 5.82 -5.48
N THR A 1035 -50.39 4.98 -6.11
CA THR A 1035 -48.96 5.23 -6.31
C THR A 1035 -48.67 5.41 -7.78
N ASP A 1036 -47.78 6.34 -8.09
CA ASP A 1036 -47.25 6.56 -9.42
C ASP A 1036 -45.80 5.99 -9.47
N PRO A 1037 -45.52 4.96 -10.28
CA PRO A 1037 -44.20 4.32 -10.37
C PRO A 1037 -43.06 5.21 -10.87
N ASP A 1038 -43.36 6.26 -11.63
CA ASP A 1038 -42.41 7.24 -12.17
C ASP A 1038 -42.51 8.61 -11.51
N ASN A 1039 -43.56 8.81 -10.70
CA ASN A 1039 -43.79 10.02 -9.91
C ASN A 1039 -44.00 11.26 -10.79
N ASP A 1040 -44.86 11.09 -11.79
CA ASP A 1040 -45.33 12.12 -12.71
C ASP A 1040 -46.49 12.94 -12.11
N ASN A 1041 -46.93 13.97 -12.81
CA ASN A 1041 -48.10 14.75 -12.42
C ASN A 1041 -49.39 13.90 -12.52
N LEU A 1042 -49.89 13.45 -11.38
CA LEU A 1042 -51.08 12.60 -11.28
C LEU A 1042 -52.40 13.39 -11.27
N SER A 1043 -53.36 12.97 -12.10
CA SER A 1043 -54.77 13.36 -12.04
C SER A 1043 -55.63 12.16 -11.66
N VAL A 1044 -56.34 12.25 -10.54
CA VAL A 1044 -57.31 11.22 -10.13
C VAL A 1044 -58.71 11.79 -10.15
N VAL A 1045 -59.57 11.20 -10.99
CA VAL A 1045 -60.96 11.60 -11.14
C VAL A 1045 -61.90 10.43 -10.89
N LEU A 1046 -63.11 10.77 -10.48
CA LEU A 1046 -64.21 9.85 -10.25
C LEU A 1046 -65.36 10.22 -11.18
N THR A 1047 -65.75 9.29 -12.04
CA THR A 1047 -66.87 9.45 -12.99
C THR A 1047 -68.06 8.60 -12.57
N VAL A 1048 -69.25 9.20 -12.58
CA VAL A 1048 -70.52 8.50 -12.36
C VAL A 1048 -70.89 7.69 -13.60
N GLU A 1049 -70.98 6.36 -13.45
CA GLU A 1049 -71.38 5.46 -14.53
C GLU A 1049 -72.88 5.61 -14.88
N PRO A 1050 -73.33 5.15 -16.07
CA PRO A 1050 -74.73 5.17 -16.45
C PRO A 1050 -75.63 4.46 -15.42
N LEU A 1051 -76.40 5.26 -14.67
CA LEU A 1051 -77.31 4.75 -13.65
C LEU A 1051 -78.51 4.02 -14.28
N PRO A 1052 -78.94 2.86 -13.75
CA PRO A 1052 -80.15 2.18 -14.17
C PRO A 1052 -81.39 3.07 -14.07
N ALA A 1053 -82.33 2.91 -15.01
CA ALA A 1053 -83.57 3.69 -15.02
C ALA A 1053 -84.35 3.51 -13.70
N GLY A 1054 -84.61 4.62 -13.00
CA GLY A 1054 -85.33 4.63 -11.73
C GLY A 1054 -84.44 4.54 -10.47
N SER A 1055 -83.12 4.44 -10.62
CA SER A 1055 -82.16 4.59 -9.52
C SER A 1055 -81.72 6.05 -9.33
N THR A 1056 -81.19 6.38 -8.15
CA THR A 1056 -80.63 7.72 -7.86
C THR A 1056 -79.27 7.60 -7.19
N LEU A 1057 -78.35 8.52 -7.52
CA LEU A 1057 -77.07 8.66 -6.84
C LEU A 1057 -76.96 10.09 -6.29
N THR A 1058 -76.54 10.22 -5.04
CA THR A 1058 -76.17 11.52 -4.47
C THR A 1058 -74.70 11.51 -4.04
N ARG A 1059 -74.02 12.65 -4.17
CA ARG A 1059 -72.70 12.92 -3.60
C ARG A 1059 -72.90 13.90 -2.45
N ASN A 1060 -72.56 13.50 -1.23
CA ASN A 1060 -72.76 14.30 -0.01
C ASN A 1060 -74.19 14.85 0.12
N GLY A 1061 -75.19 14.06 -0.29
CA GLY A 1061 -76.61 14.42 -0.27
C GLY A 1061 -77.11 15.26 -1.45
N VAL A 1062 -76.25 15.62 -2.42
CA VAL A 1062 -76.63 16.34 -3.64
C VAL A 1062 -76.76 15.35 -4.81
N PRO A 1063 -77.88 15.34 -5.56
CA PRO A 1063 -78.04 14.47 -6.73
C PRO A 1063 -76.94 14.71 -7.77
N VAL A 1064 -76.36 13.62 -8.28
CA VAL A 1064 -75.37 13.63 -9.37
C VAL A 1064 -75.90 12.84 -10.56
N ALA A 1065 -75.59 13.31 -11.77
CA ALA A 1065 -76.08 12.70 -13.01
C ALA A 1065 -75.06 11.73 -13.61
N SER A 1066 -75.55 10.76 -14.38
CA SER A 1066 -74.71 9.85 -15.19
C SER A 1066 -73.76 10.65 -16.08
N GLY A 1067 -72.47 10.30 -16.05
CA GLY A 1067 -71.41 10.96 -16.82
C GLY A 1067 -70.79 12.19 -16.17
N GLU A 1068 -71.23 12.61 -14.98
CA GLU A 1068 -70.53 13.65 -14.22
C GLU A 1068 -69.19 13.12 -13.69
N THR A 1069 -68.15 13.94 -13.81
CA THR A 1069 -66.78 13.63 -13.37
C THR A 1069 -66.32 14.65 -12.34
N PHE A 1070 -65.68 14.18 -11.28
CA PHE A 1070 -65.20 15.00 -10.17
C PHE A 1070 -63.74 14.68 -9.83
N PRO A 1071 -62.93 15.66 -9.39
CA PRO A 1071 -61.66 15.36 -8.73
C PRO A 1071 -61.93 14.44 -7.53
N LEU A 1072 -61.12 13.40 -7.39
CA LEU A 1072 -61.26 12.46 -6.30
C LEU A 1072 -61.00 13.16 -4.96
N ASN A 1073 -61.95 13.07 -4.03
CA ASN A 1073 -61.79 13.59 -2.68
C ASN A 1073 -62.17 12.50 -1.68
N ALA A 1074 -61.22 12.14 -0.80
CA ALA A 1074 -61.40 11.10 0.19
C ALA A 1074 -62.54 11.37 1.18
N ALA A 1075 -62.96 12.64 1.35
CA ALA A 1075 -64.05 13.01 2.24
C ALA A 1075 -65.45 12.85 1.62
N ASP A 1076 -65.55 12.53 0.33
CA ASP A 1076 -66.84 12.36 -0.32
C ASP A 1076 -67.51 11.04 0.06
N VAL A 1077 -68.83 11.11 0.21
CA VAL A 1077 -69.71 9.95 0.41
C VAL A 1077 -70.76 9.94 -0.68
N TYR A 1078 -70.85 8.83 -1.40
CA TYR A 1078 -71.87 8.61 -2.42
C TYR A 1078 -72.97 7.70 -1.87
N GLU A 1079 -74.23 8.07 -2.08
CA GLU A 1079 -75.38 7.25 -1.70
C GLU A 1079 -76.13 6.80 -2.94
N PHE A 1080 -76.04 5.51 -3.26
CA PHE A 1080 -76.76 4.90 -4.37
C PHE A 1080 -78.05 4.26 -3.89
N THR A 1081 -79.18 4.67 -4.43
CA THR A 1081 -80.49 4.05 -4.19
C THR A 1081 -80.92 3.28 -5.44
N PRO A 1082 -80.99 1.93 -5.39
CA PRO A 1082 -81.37 1.10 -6.54
C PRO A 1082 -82.86 1.25 -6.88
N ALA A 1083 -83.21 0.94 -8.14
CA ALA A 1083 -84.62 0.90 -8.54
C ALA A 1083 -85.35 -0.30 -7.88
N PRO A 1084 -86.66 -0.20 -7.59
CA PRO A 1084 -87.43 -1.32 -7.05
C PRO A 1084 -87.37 -2.56 -7.95
N GLY A 1085 -86.91 -3.70 -7.40
CA GLY A 1085 -86.78 -4.96 -8.14
C GLY A 1085 -85.50 -5.12 -8.98
N GLN A 1086 -84.52 -4.23 -8.82
CA GLN A 1086 -83.21 -4.35 -9.45
C GLN A 1086 -82.40 -5.50 -8.84
N GLU A 1087 -82.02 -6.49 -9.66
CA GLU A 1087 -81.22 -7.65 -9.26
C GLU A 1087 -79.88 -7.68 -10.02
N GLY A 1088 -78.79 -8.01 -9.33
CA GLY A 1088 -77.44 -8.14 -9.91
C GLY A 1088 -76.51 -6.94 -9.66
N PRO A 1089 -75.21 -7.09 -9.94
CA PRO A 1089 -74.21 -6.04 -9.72
C PRO A 1089 -74.39 -4.88 -10.71
N VAL A 1090 -74.17 -3.65 -10.24
CA VAL A 1090 -74.23 -2.43 -11.06
C VAL A 1090 -72.96 -1.60 -10.82
N ALA A 1091 -72.31 -1.20 -11.92
CA ALA A 1091 -71.23 -0.23 -11.88
C ALA A 1091 -71.83 1.17 -11.69
N ILE A 1092 -71.44 1.84 -10.61
CA ILE A 1092 -72.02 3.14 -10.22
C ILE A 1092 -70.96 4.25 -10.31
N ILE A 1093 -69.71 3.90 -10.01
CA ILE A 1093 -68.59 4.81 -9.95
C ILE A 1093 -67.42 4.15 -10.67
N ARG A 1094 -66.72 4.93 -11.50
CA ARG A 1094 -65.42 4.60 -12.07
C ARG A 1094 -64.40 5.59 -11.52
N VAL A 1095 -63.32 5.11 -10.93
CA VAL A 1095 -62.16 5.93 -10.60
C VAL A 1095 -61.17 5.78 -11.75
N VAL A 1096 -60.58 6.87 -12.21
CA VAL A 1096 -59.52 6.86 -13.22
C VAL A 1096 -58.37 7.68 -12.67
N ALA A 1097 -57.21 7.04 -12.56
CA ALA A 1097 -55.95 7.70 -12.23
C ALA A 1097 -55.15 7.82 -13.53
N SER A 1098 -54.71 9.03 -13.87
CA SER A 1098 -54.10 9.38 -15.15
C SER A 1098 -52.86 10.23 -14.95
N ASP A 1099 -51.80 9.95 -15.71
CA ASP A 1099 -50.65 10.83 -15.82
C ASP A 1099 -51.02 12.06 -16.65
N LEU A 1100 -50.49 13.22 -16.29
CA LEU A 1100 -50.66 14.46 -17.03
C LEU A 1100 -49.39 14.77 -17.85
N ASP A 1101 -49.60 15.22 -19.09
CA ASP A 1101 -48.57 15.83 -19.93
C ASP A 1101 -48.81 17.33 -19.96
N ASN A 1102 -47.99 18.11 -19.25
CA ASN A 1102 -48.04 19.57 -19.26
C ASN A 1102 -49.47 20.16 -19.03
N GLY A 1103 -50.27 19.50 -18.17
CA GLY A 1103 -51.67 19.88 -17.88
C GLY A 1103 -52.71 19.55 -18.96
N LEU A 1104 -52.35 18.79 -20.00
CA LEU A 1104 -53.20 18.28 -21.09
C LEU A 1104 -53.31 16.73 -21.03
N PRO A 1105 -54.27 16.08 -21.73
CA PRO A 1105 -54.81 14.81 -21.26
C PRO A 1105 -53.96 13.55 -21.57
N ILE A 1106 -53.65 12.81 -20.50
CA ILE A 1106 -53.44 11.36 -20.32
C ILE A 1106 -52.33 10.72 -21.17
N LEU A 1107 -51.11 10.66 -20.62
CA LEU A 1107 -50.06 9.78 -21.12
C LEU A 1107 -50.38 8.32 -20.83
N SER A 1108 -50.72 7.98 -19.59
CA SER A 1108 -51.26 6.66 -19.27
C SER A 1108 -52.30 6.73 -18.16
N SER A 1109 -53.07 5.66 -17.99
CA SER A 1109 -54.10 5.62 -16.95
C SER A 1109 -54.41 4.22 -16.46
N SER A 1110 -54.91 4.15 -15.23
CA SER A 1110 -55.54 2.98 -14.65
C SER A 1110 -56.98 3.27 -14.25
N THR A 1111 -57.78 2.22 -14.12
CA THR A 1111 -59.22 2.29 -13.79
C THR A 1111 -59.60 1.27 -12.74
#